data_AF-P95629-F1
#
_entry.id   AF-P95629-F1
#
_cell.length_a   1.000
_cell.length_b   1.000
_cell.length_c   1.000
_cell.angle_alpha   90.00
_cell.angle_beta   90.00
_cell.angle_gamma   90.00
#
_symmetry.space_group_name_H-M   'P 1'
#
loop_
_entity.id
_entity.type
_entity.pdbx_description
1 polymer ?
#
loop_
_entity_poly.entity_id
_entity_poly.type
_entity_poly.pdbx_seq_one_letter_code
_entity_poly.pdbx_strand_id
1 'polypeptide(L)'
;MSPNPLQKPAIDAAPAPFADFAPPVRPQSTLRRAITAAYRRPETECLPPLVEAATQSKEIRDAAASTARKLIEALRGKHSGSGVEGLVQEYSLSSQEGVALMCLAERPVRIPDTATRDALIRDKIADGNWKSHLGRSRSLFVNAATWGLVVTGKLTSTVNDRTLAARVTRLISRCGEPVIRRGVDMAMRMMGEQFVTGETIEALKRSKELEEKGFSYSYDMLRERPTAADAERYYRDYESAIHATAKPRGRGIYEGPGISIKLSALHPRYRQAARVMGELLPRVKALALLAKNYDIGLNIDAEEADRLELSLDLLEVLCLDGDLSGWNGMGFVVQAYGKRCPFVLDFIIDLARRSGRRIMVRLVKGAYWDAEIKRAQLDGLADFPVFTRKIHTDVSYMPRTQAACRDRCGVPQFATHNAQTLAAIYHMAGKDFHVGKYEFQCLHGMGEPLYEEVVGRGKLDRPCRIYAPVGTHETLLAYLVRRLLENGANSSFVHRINDPKVSIDELIADPVEVVRAMPVVGAKHDRIALPAVLFGDARTNSAGFDLSNEETLASLTEALRESAAMKWTALPQFATGPAAGETRTVLNPGDHRDVVGSVTETRKRTHGAPCACRRRGAGLGGRLAERAACLDRAAELMQARMPTLLGLIIREAGKSALNAIAEVREAIDFLRYYAEQTRRTLGPATPLGPIVCISPWNFPLAIFTGQIAAALVAGNPVLAKPAEETPLIAAEGVRILREAGIPASALQLLPGDGRVGAALVAGRDAGVMFTGSTEVARLIQAQLADRLSPAGRPVPLIAETGGQNAMIVDSSALAGQVVGDVITSAFDSAGQRCSALRVLCLQEDVAGPHPDDAEGRAARHCISAAPIVFSVDVGPVITSEAKDNIEKHIERMRGLGRKVEQIGLASETGVGTFVPPTIIELEKLSDLQREVFGPVLHVIRYRRDDLDRLVDDVNATGYGLTFGLHTRLDETIAHVTSRIKAGNLYINRNIIGAVVGVQPFGGRGLSGTGPKAGGPLYLGRLVTTAPVPPQHSSVHTDPVLLDFAKWLDGKGARAEVEAARNAGSSSALGLDLELPGPVGERNLYTLHARGRILLVPATESGLYHQLAAALATGNSVAIDAASGLQASLKNLPQTVGLRVSWSKDWAADGPFAGALVEGDAERIRAVNKAIAALPGPLLLVQAASSGEIARNPDAYCLNWLVEEVSASINTAAAGGNASLMAIG
;
A
#
# COMPACT_ATOMS: atom_id res chain seq x y z
N MET A 1 -31.52 56.31 -15.59
CA MET A 1 -32.36 55.12 -15.81
C MET A 1 -31.41 53.93 -15.88
N SER A 2 -31.47 53.07 -14.87
CA SER A 2 -30.59 51.91 -14.65
C SER A 2 -31.12 50.67 -15.37
N PRO A 3 -30.26 49.76 -15.88
CA PRO A 3 -30.60 48.35 -15.98
C PRO A 3 -30.06 47.61 -14.75
N ASN A 4 -30.97 46.91 -14.10
CA ASN A 4 -30.89 46.16 -12.86
C ASN A 4 -29.80 45.06 -12.85
N PRO A 5 -28.89 45.01 -11.86
CA PRO A 5 -28.11 43.83 -11.56
C PRO A 5 -28.85 43.02 -10.50
N LEU A 6 -29.43 41.86 -10.84
CA LEU A 6 -29.82 40.75 -9.94
C LEU A 6 -30.77 39.78 -10.69
N GLN A 7 -30.22 38.84 -11.44
CA GLN A 7 -30.89 37.56 -11.73
C GLN A 7 -29.96 36.45 -11.28
N LYS A 8 -30.27 35.85 -10.12
CA LYS A 8 -29.69 34.56 -9.69
C LYS A 8 -30.12 33.48 -10.70
N PRO A 9 -29.24 32.61 -11.19
CA PRO A 9 -29.66 31.43 -11.95
C PRO A 9 -30.45 30.49 -11.02
N ALA A 10 -31.56 29.94 -11.50
CA ALA A 10 -32.37 28.96 -10.77
C ALA A 10 -31.58 27.65 -10.54
N ILE A 11 -31.46 27.20 -9.28
CA ILE A 11 -30.77 25.96 -8.86
C ILE A 11 -31.83 24.90 -8.49
N ASP A 12 -32.71 24.50 -9.43
CA ASP A 12 -33.91 23.70 -9.07
C ASP A 12 -33.93 22.23 -9.57
N ALA A 13 -32.92 21.72 -10.29
CA ALA A 13 -32.86 20.31 -10.68
C ALA A 13 -31.58 19.63 -10.14
N ALA A 14 -31.72 18.49 -9.44
CA ALA A 14 -30.58 17.68 -9.00
C ALA A 14 -29.93 16.97 -10.20
N PRO A 15 -28.59 16.90 -10.30
CA PRO A 15 -27.92 16.12 -11.35
C PRO A 15 -28.35 14.65 -11.30
N ALA A 16 -28.58 14.05 -12.48
CA ALA A 16 -28.89 12.62 -12.54
C ALA A 16 -27.68 11.80 -12.06
N PRO A 17 -27.85 10.78 -11.20
CA PRO A 17 -26.74 9.98 -10.70
C PRO A 17 -25.90 9.38 -11.83
N PHE A 18 -24.57 9.54 -11.74
CA PHE A 18 -23.60 9.02 -12.70
C PHE A 18 -23.71 9.56 -14.14
N ALA A 19 -24.45 10.67 -14.36
CA ALA A 19 -24.49 11.33 -15.68
C ALA A 19 -23.09 11.75 -16.16
N ASP A 20 -22.28 12.30 -15.26
CA ASP A 20 -20.91 12.77 -15.54
C ASP A 20 -19.85 11.93 -14.83
N PHE A 21 -20.08 10.63 -14.63
CA PHE A 21 -19.18 9.78 -13.82
C PHE A 21 -17.73 9.86 -14.27
N ALA A 22 -17.43 9.49 -15.53
CA ALA A 22 -16.08 9.53 -16.10
C ALA A 22 -16.10 9.75 -17.63
N PRO A 23 -16.62 10.88 -18.13
CA PRO A 23 -16.60 11.15 -19.56
C PRO A 23 -15.15 11.19 -20.08
N PRO A 24 -14.83 10.55 -21.22
CA PRO A 24 -13.48 10.60 -21.78
C PRO A 24 -13.15 12.03 -22.24
N VAL A 25 -11.86 12.38 -22.27
CA VAL A 25 -11.40 13.70 -22.75
C VAL A 25 -11.89 14.01 -24.16
N ARG A 26 -11.94 12.98 -25.02
CA ARG A 26 -12.44 13.03 -26.40
C ARG A 26 -13.07 11.69 -26.80
N PRO A 27 -13.90 11.65 -27.86
CA PRO A 27 -14.33 10.39 -28.44
C PRO A 27 -13.13 9.51 -28.84
N GLN A 28 -13.12 8.25 -28.40
CA GLN A 28 -12.02 7.33 -28.66
C GLN A 28 -12.00 6.87 -30.12
N SER A 29 -10.96 7.27 -30.87
CA SER A 29 -10.74 6.87 -32.26
C SER A 29 -10.41 5.38 -32.39
N THR A 30 -10.48 4.83 -33.61
CA THR A 30 -10.12 3.41 -33.88
C THR A 30 -8.72 3.06 -33.37
N LEU A 31 -7.75 3.95 -33.56
CA LEU A 31 -6.36 3.75 -33.08
C LEU A 31 -6.26 3.82 -31.56
N ARG A 32 -6.99 4.75 -30.91
CA ARG A 32 -7.03 4.84 -29.45
C ARG A 32 -7.66 3.59 -28.82
N ARG A 33 -8.76 3.09 -29.40
CA ARG A 33 -9.39 1.83 -28.96
C ARG A 33 -8.45 0.63 -29.10
N ALA A 34 -7.65 0.56 -30.16
CA ALA A 34 -6.65 -0.51 -30.32
C ALA A 34 -5.57 -0.47 -29.22
N ILE A 35 -5.20 0.72 -28.72
CA ILE A 35 -4.32 0.89 -27.57
C ILE A 35 -4.99 0.36 -26.30
N THR A 36 -6.21 0.81 -26.00
CA THR A 36 -6.96 0.38 -24.80
C THR A 36 -7.18 -1.14 -24.78
N ALA A 37 -7.54 -1.74 -25.92
CA ALA A 37 -7.73 -3.18 -26.09
C ALA A 37 -6.44 -4.02 -25.92
N ALA A 38 -5.26 -3.39 -25.91
CA ALA A 38 -3.97 -4.06 -25.71
C ALA A 38 -3.41 -3.86 -24.29
N TYR A 39 -4.12 -3.14 -23.41
CA TYR A 39 -3.62 -2.75 -22.10
C TYR A 39 -3.12 -3.94 -21.28
N ARG A 40 -3.96 -4.96 -21.09
CA ARG A 40 -3.65 -6.15 -20.27
C ARG A 40 -3.83 -7.44 -21.06
N ARG A 41 -3.52 -7.40 -22.35
CA ARG A 41 -3.60 -8.57 -23.23
C ARG A 41 -2.70 -9.71 -22.72
N PRO A 42 -3.11 -10.99 -22.79
CA PRO A 42 -2.24 -12.10 -22.43
C PRO A 42 -0.91 -12.06 -23.20
N GLU A 43 0.19 -12.35 -22.49
CA GLU A 43 1.54 -12.26 -23.07
C GLU A 43 1.73 -13.22 -24.27
N THR A 44 1.06 -14.37 -24.24
CA THR A 44 1.02 -15.36 -25.34
C THR A 44 0.33 -14.85 -26.61
N GLU A 45 -0.52 -13.84 -26.51
CA GLU A 45 -1.15 -13.19 -27.66
C GLU A 45 -0.35 -11.99 -28.17
N CYS A 46 0.41 -11.33 -27.28
CA CYS A 46 1.26 -10.21 -27.63
C CYS A 46 2.50 -10.64 -28.45
N LEU A 47 3.16 -11.73 -28.06
CA LEU A 47 4.49 -12.07 -28.61
C LEU A 47 4.49 -12.57 -30.05
N PRO A 48 3.57 -13.45 -30.51
CA PRO A 48 3.59 -13.94 -31.89
C PRO A 48 3.66 -12.85 -32.98
N PRO A 49 2.79 -11.81 -32.97
CA PRO A 49 2.89 -10.73 -33.97
C PRO A 49 4.16 -9.88 -33.81
N LEU A 50 4.69 -9.76 -32.58
CA LEU A 50 5.95 -9.06 -32.34
C LEU A 50 7.15 -9.86 -32.88
N VAL A 51 7.18 -11.18 -32.70
CA VAL A 51 8.23 -12.05 -33.25
C VAL A 51 8.21 -11.97 -34.78
N GLU A 52 7.04 -12.05 -35.41
CA GLU A 52 6.90 -11.89 -36.86
C GLU A 52 7.46 -10.54 -37.32
N ALA A 53 7.01 -9.44 -36.70
CA ALA A 53 7.44 -8.09 -37.06
C ALA A 53 8.93 -7.78 -36.76
N ALA A 54 9.56 -8.51 -35.82
CA ALA A 54 10.98 -8.38 -35.48
C ALA A 54 11.89 -9.28 -36.33
N THR A 55 11.31 -10.17 -37.15
CA THR A 55 12.08 -11.17 -37.90
C THR A 55 12.99 -10.50 -38.94
N GLN A 56 14.26 -10.90 -38.94
CA GLN A 56 15.28 -10.40 -39.87
C GLN A 56 15.89 -11.56 -40.67
N SER A 57 16.41 -11.26 -41.87
CA SER A 57 17.09 -12.25 -42.69
C SER A 57 18.33 -12.80 -41.96
N LYS A 58 18.77 -14.01 -42.34
CA LYS A 58 19.95 -14.64 -41.71
C LYS A 58 21.19 -13.75 -41.84
N GLU A 59 21.35 -13.11 -42.99
CA GLU A 59 22.48 -12.22 -43.30
C GLU A 59 22.50 -11.00 -42.35
N ILE A 60 21.34 -10.39 -42.11
CA ILE A 60 21.21 -9.26 -41.18
C ILE A 60 21.49 -9.71 -39.74
N ARG A 61 20.98 -10.87 -39.33
CA ARG A 61 21.22 -11.41 -37.98
C ARG A 61 22.69 -11.72 -37.73
N ASP A 62 23.39 -12.31 -38.71
CA ASP A 62 24.81 -12.60 -38.59
C ASP A 62 25.66 -11.32 -38.53
N ALA A 63 25.32 -10.33 -39.36
CA ALA A 63 25.97 -9.02 -39.34
C ALA A 63 25.74 -8.28 -38.01
N ALA A 64 24.52 -8.35 -37.46
CA ALA A 64 24.18 -7.79 -36.16
C ALA A 64 24.93 -8.49 -35.03
N ALA A 65 25.01 -9.81 -35.03
CA ALA A 65 25.77 -10.58 -34.03
C ALA A 65 27.27 -10.22 -34.06
N SER A 66 27.85 -10.09 -35.27
CA SER A 66 29.25 -9.68 -35.45
C SER A 66 29.49 -8.24 -34.94
N THR A 67 28.57 -7.32 -35.22
CA THR A 67 28.65 -5.93 -34.75
C THR A 67 28.50 -5.85 -33.23
N ALA A 68 27.53 -6.56 -32.66
CA ALA A 68 27.31 -6.62 -31.23
C ALA A 68 28.55 -7.18 -30.50
N ARG A 69 29.16 -8.26 -31.03
CA ARG A 69 30.40 -8.82 -30.52
C ARG A 69 31.51 -7.77 -30.48
N LYS A 70 31.76 -7.08 -31.61
CA LYS A 70 32.78 -6.03 -31.69
C LYS A 70 32.56 -4.92 -30.64
N LEU A 71 31.32 -4.48 -30.47
CA LEU A 71 30.97 -3.46 -29.48
C LEU A 71 31.21 -3.97 -28.04
N ILE A 72 30.84 -5.21 -27.73
CA ILE A 72 31.04 -5.82 -26.42
C ILE A 72 32.53 -6.03 -26.11
N GLU A 73 33.32 -6.48 -27.08
CA GLU A 73 34.77 -6.63 -26.96
C GLU A 73 35.43 -5.28 -26.65
N ALA A 74 35.05 -4.22 -27.37
CA ALA A 74 35.54 -2.87 -27.10
C ALA A 74 35.16 -2.38 -25.70
N LEU A 75 33.92 -2.62 -25.27
CA LEU A 75 33.44 -2.26 -23.94
C LEU A 75 34.22 -2.99 -22.84
N ARG A 76 34.40 -4.31 -22.95
CA ARG A 76 35.18 -5.11 -22.00
C ARG A 76 36.66 -4.72 -22.01
N GLY A 77 37.21 -4.34 -23.16
CA GLY A 77 38.61 -3.92 -23.29
C GLY A 77 38.91 -2.54 -22.71
N LYS A 78 37.91 -1.64 -22.66
CA LYS A 78 38.04 -0.30 -22.06
C LYS A 78 37.71 -0.27 -20.56
N HIS A 79 37.16 -1.34 -20.01
CA HIS A 79 36.71 -1.36 -18.62
C HIS A 79 37.92 -1.25 -17.67
N SER A 80 38.18 -0.03 -17.19
CA SER A 80 38.93 0.19 -15.95
C SER A 80 37.94 0.07 -14.80
N GLY A 81 38.32 -0.59 -13.70
CA GLY A 81 37.43 -0.80 -12.55
C GLY A 81 36.79 0.51 -12.10
N SER A 82 35.55 0.45 -11.61
CA SER A 82 34.84 1.67 -11.19
C SER A 82 35.64 2.40 -10.11
N GLY A 83 35.50 3.73 -10.01
CA GLY A 83 36.20 4.49 -8.98
C GLY A 83 35.96 3.96 -7.56
N VAL A 84 34.77 3.43 -7.29
CA VAL A 84 34.39 2.82 -6.01
C VAL A 84 35.08 1.48 -5.81
N GLU A 85 35.17 0.62 -6.82
CA GLU A 85 35.92 -0.65 -6.74
C GLU A 85 37.39 -0.39 -6.44
N GLY A 86 38.00 0.59 -7.10
CA GLY A 86 39.37 1.01 -6.82
C GLY A 86 39.55 1.49 -5.38
N LEU A 87 38.61 2.29 -4.86
CA LEU A 87 38.63 2.76 -3.47
C LEU A 87 38.48 1.61 -2.47
N VAL A 88 37.59 0.65 -2.75
CA VAL A 88 37.38 -0.54 -1.92
C VAL A 88 38.63 -1.42 -1.90
N GLN A 89 39.30 -1.58 -3.03
CA GLN A 89 40.55 -2.35 -3.13
C GLN A 89 41.72 -1.64 -2.43
N GLU A 90 41.93 -0.35 -2.67
CA GLU A 90 43.04 0.45 -2.12
C GLU A 90 43.08 0.41 -0.57
N TYR A 91 41.91 0.49 0.07
CA TYR A 91 41.80 0.49 1.54
C TYR A 91 41.32 -0.83 2.13
N SER A 92 41.24 -1.90 1.32
CA SER A 92 40.75 -3.22 1.70
C SER A 92 39.41 -3.16 2.47
N LEU A 93 38.46 -2.40 1.94
CA LEU A 93 37.17 -2.18 2.56
C LEU A 93 36.29 -3.41 2.39
N SER A 94 35.59 -3.82 3.45
CA SER A 94 34.41 -4.67 3.24
C SER A 94 33.31 -3.89 2.51
N SER A 95 32.38 -4.56 1.85
CA SER A 95 31.22 -3.91 1.22
C SER A 95 30.48 -2.96 2.16
N GLN A 96 30.28 -3.37 3.42
CA GLN A 96 29.64 -2.53 4.44
C GLN A 96 30.51 -1.33 4.85
N GLU A 97 31.84 -1.47 4.90
CA GLU A 97 32.76 -0.34 5.11
C GLU A 97 32.73 0.64 3.93
N GLY A 98 32.65 0.14 2.68
CA GLY A 98 32.48 0.97 1.50
C GLY A 98 31.19 1.78 1.52
N VAL A 99 30.05 1.14 1.83
CA VAL A 99 28.75 1.83 1.96
C VAL A 99 28.80 2.88 3.07
N ALA A 100 29.36 2.51 4.23
CA ALA A 100 29.52 3.40 5.36
C ALA A 100 30.40 4.61 5.02
N LEU A 101 31.49 4.41 4.28
CA LEU A 101 32.37 5.47 3.80
C LEU A 101 31.64 6.41 2.84
N MET A 102 30.89 5.89 1.88
CA MET A 102 30.15 6.73 0.93
C MET A 102 29.04 7.53 1.62
N CYS A 103 28.37 6.95 2.62
CA CYS A 103 27.40 7.69 3.45
C CYS A 103 28.07 8.80 4.26
N LEU A 104 29.24 8.49 4.86
CA LEU A 104 30.04 9.50 5.57
C LEU A 104 30.46 10.61 4.61
N ALA A 105 30.94 10.26 3.42
CA ALA A 105 31.41 11.17 2.39
C ALA A 105 30.30 12.08 1.85
N GLU A 106 29.05 11.61 1.75
CA GLU A 106 27.91 12.42 1.29
C GLU A 106 27.69 13.68 2.14
N ARG A 107 27.95 13.64 3.45
CA ARG A 107 27.63 14.75 4.36
C ARG A 107 28.58 15.94 4.25
N PRO A 108 29.91 15.77 4.29
CA PRO A 108 30.85 16.86 4.03
C PRO A 108 30.60 17.54 2.68
N VAL A 109 30.13 16.83 1.66
CA VAL A 109 29.79 17.42 0.35
C VAL A 109 28.63 18.42 0.43
N ARG A 110 27.78 18.33 1.47
CA ARG A 110 26.72 19.32 1.75
C ARG A 110 27.24 20.59 2.41
N ILE A 111 28.51 20.63 2.84
CA ILE A 111 29.15 21.84 3.36
C ILE A 111 29.69 22.61 2.15
N PRO A 112 29.07 23.76 1.79
CA PRO A 112 29.42 24.47 0.57
C PRO A 112 30.85 25.03 0.60
N ASP A 113 31.32 25.47 1.77
CA ASP A 113 32.69 25.95 1.94
C ASP A 113 33.69 24.78 2.08
N THR A 114 34.65 24.72 1.14
CA THR A 114 35.67 23.67 1.09
C THR A 114 36.62 23.74 2.29
N ALA A 115 36.98 24.95 2.75
CA ALA A 115 37.88 25.10 3.90
C ALA A 115 37.24 24.58 5.20
N THR A 116 35.96 24.90 5.44
CA THR A 116 35.18 24.38 6.57
C THR A 116 35.04 22.86 6.49
N ARG A 117 34.79 22.32 5.29
CA ARG A 117 34.71 20.88 5.06
C ARG A 117 36.02 20.17 5.41
N ASP A 118 37.13 20.68 4.92
CA ASP A 118 38.46 20.12 5.15
C ASP A 118 38.88 20.21 6.62
N ALA A 119 38.57 21.33 7.28
CA ALA A 119 38.80 21.49 8.71
C ALA A 119 37.94 20.51 9.52
N LEU A 120 36.68 20.31 9.16
CA LEU A 120 35.82 19.33 9.83
C LEU A 120 36.35 17.90 9.67
N ILE A 121 36.80 17.53 8.46
CA ILE A 121 37.37 16.21 8.19
C ILE A 121 38.62 15.99 9.06
N ARG A 122 39.56 16.93 9.02
CA ARG A 122 40.84 16.85 9.73
C ARG A 122 40.67 16.90 11.25
N ASP A 123 39.92 17.87 11.76
CA ASP A 123 39.95 18.24 13.19
C ASP A 123 38.85 17.55 14.02
N LYS A 124 37.89 16.85 13.39
CA LYS A 124 36.74 16.24 14.09
C LYS A 124 36.39 14.84 13.63
N ILE A 125 36.35 14.59 12.32
CA ILE A 125 35.93 13.28 11.78
C ILE A 125 37.09 12.27 11.91
N ALA A 126 38.30 12.66 11.52
CA ALA A 126 39.48 11.80 11.57
C ALA A 126 39.85 11.35 13.00
N ASP A 127 39.59 12.19 14.01
CA ASP A 127 39.78 11.89 15.43
C ASP A 127 38.71 10.93 16.02
N GLY A 128 37.84 10.37 15.18
CA GLY A 128 36.85 9.35 15.57
C GLY A 128 35.53 9.91 16.12
N ASN A 129 35.44 11.22 16.43
CA ASN A 129 34.24 11.83 16.97
C ASN A 129 33.22 12.27 15.90
N TRP A 130 33.09 11.50 14.82
CA TRP A 130 32.21 11.82 13.69
C TRP A 130 30.72 11.94 14.10
N LYS A 131 30.27 11.15 15.10
CA LYS A 131 28.87 11.15 15.57
C LYS A 131 28.42 12.51 16.10
N SER A 132 29.25 13.20 16.88
CA SER A 132 28.85 14.47 17.51
C SER A 132 28.72 15.63 16.52
N HIS A 133 29.37 15.51 15.35
CA HIS A 133 29.43 16.58 14.35
C HIS A 133 28.54 16.35 13.14
N LEU A 134 28.29 15.09 12.75
CA LEU A 134 27.48 14.77 11.58
C LEU A 134 26.15 14.06 11.92
N GLY A 135 25.95 13.61 13.16
CA GLY A 135 24.81 12.76 13.55
C GLY A 135 23.73 13.38 14.43
N ARG A 136 23.80 14.68 14.79
CA ARG A 136 22.94 15.26 15.84
C ARG A 136 21.45 15.42 15.51
N SER A 137 21.03 15.41 14.24
CA SER A 137 19.61 15.58 13.85
C SER A 137 19.15 14.54 12.83
N ARG A 138 19.95 14.32 11.78
CA ARG A 138 19.65 13.40 10.70
C ARG A 138 20.69 12.26 10.67
N SER A 139 20.23 11.01 10.60
CA SER A 139 21.12 9.85 10.50
C SER A 139 22.11 9.99 9.34
N LEU A 140 23.36 9.56 9.54
CA LEU A 140 24.38 9.55 8.49
C LEU A 140 23.97 8.60 7.33
N PHE A 141 23.16 7.59 7.63
CA PHE A 141 22.90 6.45 6.73
C PHE A 141 21.56 6.52 5.99
N VAL A 142 20.92 7.69 5.91
CA VAL A 142 19.60 7.88 5.25
C VAL A 142 19.57 7.36 3.80
N ASN A 143 20.69 7.47 3.08
CA ASN A 143 20.83 7.01 1.69
C ASN A 143 21.71 5.76 1.55
N ALA A 144 21.91 5.00 2.63
CA ALA A 144 22.75 3.81 2.60
C ALA A 144 22.20 2.70 1.68
N ALA A 145 20.88 2.64 1.45
CA ALA A 145 20.32 1.76 0.43
C ALA A 145 20.84 2.09 -0.98
N THR A 146 20.90 3.38 -1.31
CA THR A 146 21.44 3.88 -2.58
C THR A 146 22.93 3.59 -2.70
N TRP A 147 23.72 3.94 -1.68
CA TRP A 147 25.15 3.64 -1.67
C TRP A 147 25.44 2.13 -1.62
N GLY A 148 24.56 1.35 -0.99
CA GLY A 148 24.55 -0.11 -1.03
C GLY A 148 24.48 -0.64 -2.45
N LEU A 149 23.58 -0.10 -3.25
CA LEU A 149 23.43 -0.45 -4.66
C LEU A 149 24.66 -0.04 -5.49
N VAL A 150 25.25 1.12 -5.22
CA VAL A 150 26.49 1.60 -5.87
C VAL A 150 27.70 0.73 -5.53
N VAL A 151 27.88 0.36 -4.26
CA VAL A 151 29.07 -0.37 -3.79
C VAL A 151 28.96 -1.88 -4.04
N THR A 152 27.75 -2.45 -4.00
CA THR A 152 27.56 -3.91 -3.99
C THR A 152 26.77 -4.47 -5.17
N GLY A 153 26.12 -3.60 -5.97
CA GLY A 153 25.16 -4.02 -6.99
C GLY A 153 23.85 -4.59 -6.43
N LYS A 154 23.67 -4.63 -5.10
CA LYS A 154 22.48 -5.18 -4.44
C LYS A 154 21.70 -4.09 -3.69
N LEU A 155 20.38 -4.14 -3.80
CA LEU A 155 19.47 -3.26 -3.06
C LEU A 155 19.06 -3.90 -1.73
N THR A 156 19.22 -3.17 -0.63
CA THR A 156 18.59 -3.47 0.67
C THR A 156 17.51 -2.42 0.94
N SER A 157 16.29 -2.84 1.25
CA SER A 157 15.13 -1.93 1.37
C SER A 157 15.19 -1.01 2.60
N THR A 158 15.85 -1.46 3.66
CA THR A 158 16.11 -0.73 4.90
C THR A 158 17.60 -0.76 5.23
N VAL A 159 18.01 0.01 6.24
CA VAL A 159 19.41 0.29 6.57
C VAL A 159 19.75 -0.21 7.96
N ASN A 160 20.72 -1.12 8.06
CA ASN A 160 21.28 -1.57 9.34
C ASN A 160 22.32 -0.55 9.84
N ASP A 161 21.80 0.54 10.39
CA ASP A 161 22.53 1.72 10.85
C ASP A 161 23.49 1.42 12.01
N ARG A 162 23.15 0.51 12.94
CA ARG A 162 24.11 0.06 13.97
C ARG A 162 25.35 -0.58 13.37
N THR A 163 25.17 -1.48 12.42
CA THR A 163 26.28 -2.16 11.77
C THR A 163 27.13 -1.17 11.01
N LEU A 164 26.52 -0.27 10.22
CA LEU A 164 27.25 0.76 9.48
C LEU A 164 28.00 1.71 10.42
N ALA A 165 27.40 2.16 11.53
CA ALA A 165 28.07 3.01 12.52
C ALA A 165 29.32 2.34 13.13
N ALA A 166 29.23 1.05 13.45
CA ALA A 166 30.38 0.29 13.94
C ALA A 166 31.48 0.18 12.87
N ARG A 167 31.11 0.05 11.59
CA ARG A 167 32.06 0.01 10.47
C ARG A 167 32.70 1.36 10.17
N VAL A 168 31.97 2.48 10.23
CA VAL A 168 32.56 3.83 10.13
C VAL A 168 33.63 4.01 11.19
N THR A 169 33.30 3.72 12.45
CA THR A 169 34.23 3.89 13.58
C THR A 169 35.49 3.04 13.37
N ARG A 170 35.32 1.77 12.99
CA ARG A 170 36.45 0.87 12.69
C ARG A 170 37.29 1.36 11.50
N LEU A 171 36.66 1.86 10.44
CA LEU A 171 37.33 2.36 9.25
C LEU A 171 38.17 3.60 9.56
N ILE A 172 37.59 4.58 10.25
CA ILE A 172 38.27 5.81 10.66
C ILE A 172 39.44 5.46 11.58
N SER A 173 39.24 4.59 12.58
CA SER A 173 40.33 4.15 13.46
C SER A 173 41.44 3.37 12.73
N ARG A 174 41.12 2.67 11.62
CA ARG A 174 42.09 1.88 10.85
C ARG A 174 42.87 2.72 9.83
N CYS A 175 42.19 3.63 9.12
CA CYS A 175 42.73 4.29 7.94
C CYS A 175 42.82 5.83 8.07
N GLY A 176 42.26 6.41 9.14
CA GLY A 176 42.35 7.84 9.45
C GLY A 176 41.74 8.76 8.40
N GLU A 177 42.30 9.97 8.31
CA GLU A 177 41.91 11.03 7.36
C GLU A 177 42.01 10.63 5.87
N PRO A 178 43.06 9.91 5.39
CA PRO A 178 43.22 9.61 3.96
C PRO A 178 42.02 8.92 3.32
N VAL A 179 41.43 7.92 4.00
CA VAL A 179 40.28 7.19 3.44
C VAL A 179 39.02 8.08 3.37
N ILE A 180 38.85 8.98 4.34
CA ILE A 180 37.72 9.92 4.36
C ILE A 180 37.86 10.90 3.20
N ARG A 181 39.05 11.46 2.97
CA ARG A 181 39.31 12.37 1.84
C ARG A 181 39.02 11.70 0.51
N ARG A 182 39.55 10.50 0.28
CA ARG A 182 39.31 9.73 -0.94
C ARG A 182 37.82 9.39 -1.12
N GLY A 183 37.12 9.07 -0.03
CA GLY A 183 35.67 8.88 -0.03
C GLY A 183 34.90 10.14 -0.42
N VAL A 184 35.25 11.29 0.17
CA VAL A 184 34.63 12.60 -0.13
C VAL A 184 34.86 13.00 -1.58
N ASP A 185 36.09 12.89 -2.08
CA ASP A 185 36.43 13.16 -3.48
C ASP A 185 35.66 12.25 -4.44
N MET A 186 35.54 10.95 -4.09
CA MET A 186 34.76 10.01 -4.87
C MET A 186 33.27 10.38 -4.88
N ALA A 187 32.69 10.67 -3.71
CA ALA A 187 31.28 11.05 -3.60
C ALA A 187 30.98 12.35 -4.35
N MET A 188 31.86 13.37 -4.27
CA MET A 188 31.72 14.60 -5.05
C MET A 188 31.73 14.33 -6.55
N ARG A 189 32.70 13.55 -7.04
CA ARG A 189 32.78 13.22 -8.46
C ARG A 189 31.56 12.44 -8.93
N MET A 190 31.14 11.43 -8.17
CA MET A 190 29.98 10.62 -8.53
C MET A 190 28.69 11.43 -8.54
N MET A 191 28.42 12.20 -7.47
CA MET A 191 27.19 12.98 -7.35
C MET A 191 27.17 14.23 -8.23
N GLY A 192 28.33 14.81 -8.55
CA GLY A 192 28.45 16.05 -9.30
C GLY A 192 28.75 15.89 -10.78
N GLU A 193 29.30 14.74 -11.22
CA GLU A 193 29.77 14.55 -12.61
C GLU A 193 29.31 13.24 -13.26
N GLN A 194 29.02 12.19 -12.48
CA GLN A 194 28.62 10.89 -13.03
C GLN A 194 27.11 10.70 -13.03
N PHE A 195 26.43 10.95 -11.90
CA PHE A 195 24.98 10.78 -11.78
C PHE A 195 24.18 11.96 -12.31
N VAL A 196 24.82 13.14 -12.38
CA VAL A 196 24.31 14.34 -13.04
C VAL A 196 25.41 14.89 -13.93
N THR A 197 25.03 15.55 -15.02
CA THR A 197 25.98 16.32 -15.83
C THR A 197 26.38 17.60 -15.11
N GLY A 198 25.52 18.13 -14.24
CA GLY A 198 25.83 19.25 -13.33
C GLY A 198 24.69 19.51 -12.34
N GLU A 199 24.97 20.25 -11.27
CA GLU A 199 23.97 20.61 -10.26
C GLU A 199 22.90 21.57 -10.80
N THR A 200 23.30 22.40 -11.76
CA THR A 200 22.45 23.37 -12.45
C THR A 200 22.61 23.19 -13.96
N ILE A 201 21.87 23.96 -14.76
CA ILE A 201 21.98 23.94 -16.22
C ILE A 201 23.37 24.37 -16.75
N GLU A 202 24.31 24.72 -15.86
CA GLU A 202 25.75 24.72 -16.16
C GLU A 202 26.27 23.41 -16.75
N ALA A 203 25.51 22.31 -16.65
CA ALA A 203 25.66 21.11 -17.47
C ALA A 203 26.00 21.40 -18.95
N LEU A 204 25.45 22.48 -19.52
CA LEU A 204 25.75 22.95 -20.88
C LEU A 204 27.26 23.16 -21.16
N LYS A 205 28.04 23.59 -20.16
CA LYS A 205 29.50 23.78 -20.30
C LYS A 205 30.21 22.44 -20.46
N ARG A 206 29.80 21.44 -19.68
CA ARG A 206 30.39 20.09 -19.68
C ARG A 206 29.98 19.26 -20.89
N SER A 207 28.84 19.58 -21.50
CA SER A 207 28.36 18.92 -22.72
C SER A 207 29.20 19.17 -23.97
N LYS A 208 30.01 20.25 -23.99
CA LYS A 208 30.71 20.69 -25.21
C LYS A 208 31.66 19.65 -25.80
N GLU A 209 32.38 18.92 -24.96
CA GLU A 209 33.39 17.95 -25.41
C GLU A 209 32.79 16.82 -26.26
N LEU A 210 31.66 16.24 -25.82
CA LEU A 210 31.00 15.18 -26.57
C LEU A 210 30.18 15.73 -27.74
N GLU A 211 29.64 16.95 -27.63
CA GLU A 211 29.01 17.62 -28.78
C GLU A 211 29.98 17.75 -29.97
N GLU A 212 31.24 18.10 -29.72
CA GLU A 212 32.28 18.20 -30.76
C GLU A 212 32.60 16.85 -31.42
N LYS A 213 32.41 15.74 -30.70
CA LYS A 213 32.55 14.37 -31.24
C LYS A 213 31.32 13.92 -32.04
N GLY A 214 30.24 14.70 -32.06
CA GLY A 214 29.00 14.40 -32.78
C GLY A 214 27.86 13.88 -31.90
N PHE A 215 27.99 13.92 -30.58
CA PHE A 215 26.87 13.68 -29.67
C PHE A 215 25.94 14.89 -29.61
N SER A 216 24.73 14.69 -29.11
CA SER A 216 23.81 15.76 -28.73
C SER A 216 23.28 15.52 -27.31
N TYR A 217 22.51 16.45 -26.76
CA TYR A 217 22.04 16.35 -25.37
C TYR A 217 20.52 16.51 -25.25
N SER A 218 19.94 15.91 -24.21
CA SER A 218 18.58 16.16 -23.70
C SER A 218 18.66 16.32 -22.19
N TYR A 219 18.41 17.51 -21.66
CA TYR A 219 18.53 17.76 -20.22
C TYR A 219 17.29 17.30 -19.44
N ASP A 220 17.48 16.58 -18.33
CA ASP A 220 16.43 16.11 -17.40
C ASP A 220 16.57 16.80 -16.05
N MET A 221 15.58 17.61 -15.68
CA MET A 221 15.65 18.46 -14.48
C MET A 221 15.32 17.72 -13.17
N LEU A 222 15.21 16.38 -13.18
CA LEU A 222 15.03 15.52 -12.00
C LEU A 222 13.83 15.90 -11.09
N ARG A 223 12.70 16.31 -11.65
CA ARG A 223 11.51 16.72 -10.88
C ARG A 223 10.36 15.73 -11.08
N GLU A 224 9.69 15.27 -10.01
CA GLU A 224 8.43 14.50 -10.04
C GLU A 224 7.59 14.74 -8.77
N ARG A 225 6.30 14.38 -8.83
CA ARG A 225 5.31 14.33 -7.72
C ARG A 225 5.24 15.60 -6.83
N PRO A 226 4.84 16.74 -7.40
CA PRO A 226 4.82 18.03 -6.75
C PRO A 226 3.56 18.26 -5.90
N THR A 227 3.67 19.12 -4.89
CA THR A 227 2.55 19.95 -4.41
C THR A 227 2.20 21.01 -5.47
N ALA A 228 1.12 21.78 -5.32
CA ALA A 228 0.85 22.87 -6.28
C ALA A 228 1.99 23.91 -6.33
N ALA A 229 2.60 24.22 -5.18
CA ALA A 229 3.76 25.12 -5.11
C ALA A 229 5.00 24.50 -5.77
N ASP A 230 5.23 23.20 -5.58
CA ASP A 230 6.32 22.51 -6.27
C ASP A 230 6.08 22.46 -7.78
N ALA A 231 4.84 22.31 -8.24
CA ALA A 231 4.50 22.22 -9.65
C ALA A 231 4.78 23.54 -10.36
N GLU A 232 4.46 24.67 -9.68
CA GLU A 232 4.84 25.99 -10.15
C GLU A 232 6.36 26.18 -10.15
N ARG A 233 7.06 25.76 -9.08
CA ARG A 233 8.53 25.82 -9.04
C ARG A 233 9.16 25.02 -10.18
N TYR A 234 8.71 23.79 -10.41
CA TYR A 234 9.21 22.92 -11.48
C TYR A 234 8.89 23.46 -12.86
N TYR A 235 7.71 24.07 -13.06
CA TYR A 235 7.41 24.81 -14.28
C TYR A 235 8.45 25.90 -14.56
N ARG A 236 8.80 26.72 -13.55
CA ARG A 236 9.83 27.78 -13.67
C ARG A 236 11.23 27.23 -13.90
N ASP A 237 11.56 26.09 -13.29
CA ASP A 237 12.84 25.41 -13.53
C ASP A 237 12.95 24.96 -15.00
N TYR A 238 11.91 24.35 -15.57
CA TYR A 238 11.88 23.97 -16.99
C TYR A 238 11.95 25.20 -17.91
N GLU A 239 11.19 26.25 -17.62
CA GLU A 239 11.23 27.52 -18.37
C GLU A 239 12.66 28.09 -18.39
N SER A 240 13.32 28.15 -17.24
CA SER A 240 14.70 28.62 -17.10
C SER A 240 15.70 27.73 -17.85
N ALA A 241 15.53 26.41 -17.78
CA ALA A 241 16.37 25.46 -18.47
C ALA A 241 16.23 25.55 -20.01
N ILE A 242 15.02 25.78 -20.53
CA ILE A 242 14.78 26.01 -21.96
C ILE A 242 15.52 27.27 -22.43
N HIS A 243 15.41 28.39 -21.71
CA HIS A 243 16.13 29.61 -22.02
C HIS A 243 17.66 29.43 -22.04
N ALA A 244 18.21 28.69 -21.07
CA ALA A 244 19.64 28.44 -20.99
C ALA A 244 20.13 27.54 -22.14
N THR A 245 19.37 26.48 -22.45
CA THR A 245 19.67 25.52 -23.52
C THR A 245 19.73 26.18 -24.89
N ALA A 246 19.00 27.27 -25.08
CA ALA A 246 18.91 28.02 -26.32
C ALA A 246 20.02 29.06 -26.57
N LYS A 247 20.90 29.32 -25.58
CA LYS A 247 21.98 30.31 -25.75
C LYS A 247 22.90 30.02 -26.96
N PRO A 248 23.29 28.76 -27.25
CA PRO A 248 23.93 28.40 -28.52
C PRO A 248 22.85 28.32 -29.61
N ARG A 249 22.52 29.45 -30.24
CA ARG A 249 21.45 29.53 -31.25
C ARG A 249 21.79 28.77 -32.53
N GLY A 250 20.76 28.23 -33.20
CA GLY A 250 20.80 27.87 -34.61
C GLY A 250 21.24 26.45 -34.99
N ARG A 251 21.41 25.53 -34.03
CA ARG A 251 21.73 24.11 -34.32
C ARG A 251 20.50 23.22 -34.60
N GLY A 252 19.30 23.76 -34.39
CA GLY A 252 18.04 23.06 -34.57
C GLY A 252 17.84 21.85 -33.65
N ILE A 253 16.76 21.11 -33.90
CA ILE A 253 16.29 20.02 -33.02
C ILE A 253 17.12 18.73 -33.07
N TYR A 254 17.95 18.53 -34.11
CA TYR A 254 18.72 17.30 -34.31
C TYR A 254 20.15 17.39 -33.78
N GLU A 255 20.92 18.38 -34.24
CA GLU A 255 22.30 18.60 -33.77
C GLU A 255 22.35 19.43 -32.49
N GLY A 256 21.33 20.26 -32.26
CA GLY A 256 21.19 21.03 -31.04
C GLY A 256 20.72 20.19 -29.84
N PRO A 257 20.81 20.78 -28.64
CA PRO A 257 20.33 20.17 -27.42
C PRO A 257 18.79 20.24 -27.34
N GLY A 258 18.21 19.40 -26.50
CA GLY A 258 16.81 19.45 -26.13
C GLY A 258 16.61 19.40 -24.62
N ILE A 259 15.36 19.38 -24.20
CA ILE A 259 14.94 19.19 -22.81
C ILE A 259 13.94 18.04 -22.71
N SER A 260 13.98 17.33 -21.59
CA SER A 260 13.00 16.31 -21.22
C SER A 260 12.18 16.80 -20.03
N ILE A 261 10.86 16.68 -20.14
CA ILE A 261 9.92 17.05 -19.08
C ILE A 261 9.09 15.84 -18.65
N LYS A 262 8.72 15.78 -17.37
CA LYS A 262 7.76 14.81 -16.83
C LYS A 262 6.46 15.50 -16.50
N LEU A 263 5.34 14.91 -16.93
CA LEU A 263 4.02 15.53 -16.77
C LEU A 263 3.60 15.56 -15.30
N SER A 264 3.95 14.54 -14.52
CA SER A 264 3.71 14.56 -13.09
C SER A 264 4.39 15.72 -12.37
N ALA A 265 5.54 16.21 -12.85
CA ALA A 265 6.21 17.38 -12.28
C ALA A 265 5.43 18.69 -12.46
N LEU A 266 4.51 18.76 -13.43
CA LEU A 266 3.81 19.99 -13.79
C LEU A 266 2.41 20.09 -13.18
N HIS A 267 1.94 19.05 -12.49
CA HIS A 267 0.63 19.06 -11.84
C HIS A 267 0.53 18.04 -10.69
N PRO A 268 0.04 18.46 -9.51
CA PRO A 268 -0.05 17.58 -8.34
C PRO A 268 -1.00 16.39 -8.53
N ARG A 269 -1.97 16.51 -9.45
CA ARG A 269 -3.03 15.53 -9.68
C ARG A 269 -3.08 15.07 -11.13
N TYR A 270 -1.94 14.66 -11.68
CA TYR A 270 -1.83 14.08 -13.01
C TYR A 270 -2.49 12.69 -13.09
N ARG A 271 -3.83 12.72 -13.01
CA ARG A 271 -4.80 11.61 -13.08
C ARG A 271 -6.24 12.13 -13.29
N GLN A 272 -6.54 13.37 -12.87
CA GLN A 272 -7.86 14.00 -13.05
C GLN A 272 -7.96 14.63 -14.44
N ALA A 273 -8.46 13.89 -15.42
CA ALA A 273 -8.46 14.27 -16.84
C ALA A 273 -8.90 15.72 -17.11
N ALA A 274 -10.04 16.17 -16.58
CA ALA A 274 -10.54 17.53 -16.78
C ALA A 274 -9.56 18.62 -16.29
N ARG A 275 -9.02 18.47 -15.07
CA ARG A 275 -8.03 19.40 -14.51
C ARG A 275 -6.70 19.32 -15.24
N VAL A 276 -6.29 18.12 -15.66
CA VAL A 276 -5.07 17.94 -16.45
C VAL A 276 -5.18 18.70 -17.78
N MET A 277 -6.31 18.60 -18.48
CA MET A 277 -6.53 19.33 -19.72
C MET A 277 -6.72 20.85 -19.49
N GLY A 278 -7.27 21.26 -18.35
CA GLY A 278 -7.50 22.68 -18.02
C GLY A 278 -6.30 23.42 -17.41
N GLU A 279 -5.44 22.74 -16.65
CA GLU A 279 -4.38 23.35 -15.83
C GLU A 279 -2.97 22.93 -16.28
N LEU A 280 -2.76 21.64 -16.58
CA LEU A 280 -1.45 21.11 -16.96
C LEU A 280 -1.15 21.35 -18.44
N LEU A 281 -2.10 21.10 -19.34
CA LEU A 281 -1.91 21.29 -20.78
C LEU A 281 -1.46 22.73 -21.12
N PRO A 282 -2.05 23.82 -20.56
CA PRO A 282 -1.57 25.17 -20.81
C PRO A 282 -0.11 25.39 -20.40
N ARG A 283 0.34 24.80 -19.28
CA ARG A 283 1.75 24.84 -18.85
C ARG A 283 2.67 24.16 -19.85
N VAL A 284 2.30 22.96 -20.32
CA VAL A 284 3.10 22.25 -21.33
C VAL A 284 3.12 23.02 -22.66
N LYS A 285 1.99 23.59 -23.08
CA LYS A 285 1.91 24.45 -24.27
C LYS A 285 2.86 25.64 -24.17
N ALA A 286 2.90 26.33 -23.03
CA ALA A 286 3.78 27.48 -22.81
C ALA A 286 5.27 27.09 -22.95
N LEU A 287 5.68 25.97 -22.35
CA LEU A 287 7.04 25.43 -22.50
C LEU A 287 7.34 25.03 -23.96
N ALA A 288 6.38 24.42 -24.65
CA ALA A 288 6.51 24.04 -26.06
C ALA A 288 6.64 25.26 -27.00
N LEU A 289 5.90 26.35 -26.74
CA LEU A 289 6.04 27.60 -27.49
C LEU A 289 7.43 28.19 -27.32
N LEU A 290 7.96 28.14 -26.10
CA LEU A 290 9.32 28.61 -25.83
C LEU A 290 10.37 27.74 -26.54
N ALA A 291 10.22 26.41 -26.50
CA ALA A 291 11.09 25.49 -27.22
C ALA A 291 11.03 25.69 -28.74
N LYS A 292 9.83 25.96 -29.30
CA LYS A 292 9.63 26.35 -30.70
C LYS A 292 10.41 27.61 -31.05
N ASN A 293 10.32 28.67 -30.22
CA ASN A 293 10.99 29.95 -30.49
C ASN A 293 12.52 29.82 -30.57
N TYR A 294 13.07 28.80 -29.91
CA TYR A 294 14.50 28.50 -29.94
C TYR A 294 14.88 27.35 -30.88
N ASP A 295 13.90 26.71 -31.53
CA ASP A 295 14.04 25.51 -32.35
C ASP A 295 14.83 24.38 -31.65
N ILE A 296 14.50 24.11 -30.38
CA ILE A 296 15.06 22.98 -29.61
C ILE A 296 14.03 21.85 -29.45
N GLY A 297 14.50 20.65 -29.16
CA GLY A 297 13.62 19.52 -28.82
C GLY A 297 13.03 19.66 -27.42
N LEU A 298 11.73 19.40 -27.26
CA LEU A 298 11.06 19.24 -25.97
C LEU A 298 10.39 17.88 -25.94
N ASN A 299 10.91 16.98 -25.12
CA ASN A 299 10.46 15.60 -25.04
C ASN A 299 9.62 15.35 -23.78
N ILE A 300 8.42 14.79 -23.95
CA ILE A 300 7.56 14.33 -22.85
C ILE A 300 7.98 12.92 -22.46
N ASP A 301 8.53 12.77 -21.25
CA ASP A 301 8.94 11.48 -20.70
C ASP A 301 7.72 10.62 -20.32
N ALA A 302 7.85 9.30 -20.50
CA ALA A 302 6.83 8.32 -20.12
C ALA A 302 7.05 7.83 -18.69
N GLU A 303 5.98 7.77 -17.92
CA GLU A 303 5.95 7.43 -16.49
C GLU A 303 5.28 6.07 -16.25
N GLU A 304 4.40 5.94 -15.25
CA GLU A 304 3.62 4.73 -14.97
C GLU A 304 2.58 4.41 -16.07
N ALA A 305 2.18 3.13 -16.17
CA ALA A 305 1.30 2.63 -17.21
C ALA A 305 -0.11 3.27 -17.20
N ASP A 306 -0.61 3.68 -16.04
CA ASP A 306 -1.92 4.32 -15.86
C ASP A 306 -1.97 5.78 -16.36
N ARG A 307 -0.81 6.35 -16.73
CA ARG A 307 -0.68 7.71 -17.28
C ARG A 307 -0.56 7.74 -18.80
N LEU A 308 -0.29 6.60 -19.44
CA LEU A 308 0.02 6.52 -20.86
C LEU A 308 -1.10 7.10 -21.74
N GLU A 309 -2.34 6.62 -21.62
CA GLU A 309 -3.44 7.07 -22.49
C GLU A 309 -3.80 8.55 -22.25
N LEU A 310 -3.76 9.01 -21.00
CA LEU A 310 -3.97 10.42 -20.67
C LEU A 310 -2.87 11.32 -21.29
N SER A 311 -1.61 10.89 -21.28
CA SER A 311 -0.51 11.66 -21.93
C SER A 311 -0.71 11.81 -23.45
N LEU A 312 -1.37 10.84 -24.10
CA LEU A 312 -1.69 10.92 -25.53
C LEU A 312 -2.73 11.99 -25.83
N ASP A 313 -3.66 12.25 -24.91
CA ASP A 313 -4.62 13.35 -25.07
C ASP A 313 -3.94 14.72 -25.09
N LEU A 314 -2.90 14.93 -24.27
CA LEU A 314 -2.11 16.16 -24.31
C LEU A 314 -1.31 16.26 -25.60
N LEU A 315 -0.63 15.17 -25.99
CA LEU A 315 0.17 15.12 -27.22
C LEU A 315 -0.69 15.47 -28.44
N GLU A 316 -1.90 14.92 -28.52
CA GLU A 316 -2.82 15.19 -29.62
C GLU A 316 -3.21 16.66 -29.71
N VAL A 317 -3.50 17.32 -28.58
CA VAL A 317 -3.79 18.77 -28.59
C VAL A 317 -2.55 19.57 -29.02
N LEU A 318 -1.38 19.28 -28.46
CA LEU A 318 -0.14 20.01 -28.75
C LEU A 318 0.29 19.90 -30.22
N CYS A 319 0.14 18.72 -30.84
CA CYS A 319 0.47 18.52 -32.25
C CYS A 319 -0.50 19.24 -33.19
N LEU A 320 -1.80 19.31 -32.83
CA LEU A 320 -2.83 19.98 -33.63
C LEU A 320 -2.91 21.49 -33.36
N ASP A 321 -2.24 22.00 -32.33
CA ASP A 321 -2.22 23.42 -31.99
C ASP A 321 -1.50 24.25 -33.06
N GLY A 322 -2.21 25.19 -33.67
CA GLY A 322 -1.70 26.06 -34.73
C GLY A 322 -0.53 26.95 -34.27
N ASP A 323 -0.46 27.30 -32.99
CA ASP A 323 0.60 28.15 -32.45
C ASP A 323 1.97 27.44 -32.48
N LEU A 324 1.97 26.10 -32.52
CA LEU A 324 3.18 25.29 -32.60
C LEU A 324 3.53 24.86 -34.03
N SER A 325 2.78 25.32 -35.05
CA SER A 325 3.03 25.01 -36.46
C SER A 325 4.46 25.39 -36.90
N GLY A 326 5.01 24.61 -37.83
CA GLY A 326 6.38 24.79 -38.36
C GLY A 326 7.50 24.23 -37.48
N TRP A 327 7.22 23.85 -36.23
CA TRP A 327 8.22 23.27 -35.32
C TRP A 327 8.04 21.77 -35.14
N ASN A 328 9.13 21.03 -35.36
CA ASN A 328 9.18 19.56 -35.30
C ASN A 328 9.88 19.03 -34.03
N GLY A 329 10.16 19.89 -33.05
CA GLY A 329 10.87 19.52 -31.83
C GLY A 329 10.00 18.86 -30.75
N MET A 330 8.70 18.65 -30.99
CA MET A 330 7.85 17.94 -30.03
C MET A 330 8.23 16.46 -29.98
N GLY A 331 8.68 16.02 -28.80
CA GLY A 331 9.10 14.65 -28.54
C GLY A 331 8.20 13.91 -27.56
N PHE A 332 8.12 12.60 -27.70
CA PHE A 332 7.31 11.74 -26.85
C PHE A 332 7.97 10.37 -26.65
N VAL A 333 7.99 9.88 -25.41
CA VAL A 333 8.55 8.57 -25.06
C VAL A 333 7.52 7.47 -25.16
N VAL A 334 7.88 6.32 -25.75
CA VAL A 334 7.08 5.09 -25.76
C VAL A 334 7.89 3.95 -25.15
N GLN A 335 7.27 3.16 -24.27
CA GLN A 335 7.94 2.12 -23.48
C GLN A 335 7.67 0.72 -24.06
N ALA A 336 8.70 0.07 -24.61
CA ALA A 336 8.62 -1.23 -25.27
C ALA A 336 8.35 -2.41 -24.32
N TYR A 337 8.54 -2.25 -23.01
CA TYR A 337 8.13 -3.26 -22.03
C TYR A 337 6.60 -3.36 -21.91
N GLY A 338 5.86 -2.39 -22.45
CA GLY A 338 4.43 -2.23 -22.31
C GLY A 338 3.71 -2.88 -23.48
N LYS A 339 2.69 -3.67 -23.19
CA LYS A 339 1.94 -4.45 -24.19
C LYS A 339 1.27 -3.56 -25.26
N ARG A 340 1.04 -2.29 -24.93
CA ARG A 340 0.44 -1.25 -25.78
C ARG A 340 1.41 -0.60 -26.77
N CYS A 341 2.73 -0.77 -26.60
CA CYS A 341 3.76 -0.08 -27.39
C CYS A 341 3.51 -0.03 -28.91
N PRO A 342 3.28 -1.16 -29.62
CA PRO A 342 3.09 -1.12 -31.07
C PRO A 342 1.87 -0.28 -31.50
N PHE A 343 0.78 -0.33 -30.72
CA PHE A 343 -0.47 0.40 -31.00
C PHE A 343 -0.33 1.89 -30.69
N VAL A 344 0.47 2.24 -29.68
CA VAL A 344 0.80 3.65 -29.40
C VAL A 344 1.63 4.24 -30.54
N LEU A 345 2.57 3.48 -31.10
CA LEU A 345 3.34 3.90 -32.27
C LEU A 345 2.44 4.10 -33.50
N ASP A 346 1.44 3.23 -33.73
CA ASP A 346 0.42 3.45 -34.78
C ASP A 346 -0.27 4.81 -34.63
N PHE A 347 -0.76 5.11 -33.43
CA PHE A 347 -1.42 6.37 -33.13
C PHE A 347 -0.51 7.58 -33.34
N ILE A 348 0.73 7.53 -32.87
CA ILE A 348 1.68 8.66 -33.00
C ILE A 348 2.07 8.87 -34.48
N ILE A 349 2.26 7.81 -35.25
CA ILE A 349 2.56 7.91 -36.69
C ILE A 349 1.39 8.55 -37.45
N ASP A 350 0.15 8.12 -37.16
CA ASP A 350 -1.05 8.74 -37.70
C ASP A 350 -1.21 10.22 -37.28
N LEU A 351 -0.97 10.52 -36.01
CA LEU A 351 -1.01 11.90 -35.50
C LEU A 351 0.03 12.79 -36.19
N ALA A 352 1.24 12.28 -36.40
CA ALA A 352 2.30 12.98 -37.14
C ALA A 352 1.86 13.31 -38.57
N ARG A 353 1.25 12.33 -39.27
CA ARG A 353 0.69 12.54 -40.63
C ARG A 353 -0.40 13.60 -40.66
N ARG A 354 -1.38 13.52 -39.75
CA ARG A 354 -2.53 14.44 -39.72
C ARG A 354 -2.17 15.86 -39.26
N SER A 355 -1.22 15.99 -38.35
CA SER A 355 -0.76 17.30 -37.85
C SER A 355 0.32 17.95 -38.73
N GLY A 356 0.92 17.19 -39.65
CA GLY A 356 2.08 17.63 -40.42
C GLY A 356 3.34 17.84 -39.57
N ARG A 357 3.36 17.34 -38.33
CA ARG A 357 4.50 17.44 -37.41
C ARG A 357 5.35 16.20 -37.51
N ARG A 358 6.67 16.37 -37.63
CA ARG A 358 7.62 15.29 -37.57
C ARG A 358 7.98 14.95 -36.12
N ILE A 359 7.07 14.25 -35.43
CA ILE A 359 7.18 13.96 -33.99
C ILE A 359 8.47 13.18 -33.70
N MET A 360 9.22 13.61 -32.69
CA MET A 360 10.42 12.91 -32.21
C MET A 360 10.01 11.79 -31.25
N VAL A 361 10.18 10.53 -31.65
CA VAL A 361 9.67 9.39 -30.88
C VAL A 361 10.82 8.66 -30.21
N ARG A 362 10.95 8.83 -28.89
CA ARG A 362 11.94 8.13 -28.10
C ARG A 362 11.42 6.75 -27.69
N LEU A 363 11.99 5.70 -28.25
CA LEU A 363 11.70 4.33 -27.85
C LEU A 363 12.63 3.91 -26.72
N VAL A 364 12.06 3.62 -25.55
CA VAL A 364 12.78 3.08 -24.38
C VAL A 364 12.26 1.68 -24.07
N LYS A 365 12.97 0.91 -23.23
CA LYS A 365 12.39 -0.32 -22.67
C LYS A 365 11.31 0.03 -21.65
N GLY A 366 11.71 0.67 -20.54
CA GLY A 366 10.82 1.13 -19.47
C GLY A 366 11.52 1.09 -18.11
N ALA A 367 11.11 1.96 -17.18
CA ALA A 367 11.82 2.21 -15.92
C ALA A 367 11.03 1.84 -14.65
N TYR A 368 9.77 1.42 -14.79
CA TYR A 368 8.84 1.20 -13.67
C TYR A 368 8.43 -0.27 -13.50
N TRP A 369 9.17 -1.20 -14.10
CA TRP A 369 8.73 -2.59 -14.27
C TRP A 369 8.27 -3.26 -12.98
N ASP A 370 9.07 -3.18 -11.91
CA ASP A 370 8.74 -3.77 -10.61
C ASP A 370 7.52 -3.12 -9.94
N ALA A 371 7.39 -1.80 -10.04
CA ALA A 371 6.23 -1.05 -9.57
C ALA A 371 4.95 -1.45 -10.32
N GLU A 372 5.03 -1.68 -11.63
CA GLU A 372 3.88 -2.15 -12.45
C GLU A 372 3.44 -3.56 -12.07
N ILE A 373 4.39 -4.47 -11.77
CA ILE A 373 4.06 -5.82 -11.27
C ILE A 373 3.34 -5.71 -9.92
N LYS A 374 3.90 -4.95 -8.96
CA LYS A 374 3.29 -4.73 -7.65
C LYS A 374 1.90 -4.12 -7.77
N ARG A 375 1.74 -3.08 -8.59
CA ARG A 375 0.47 -2.34 -8.72
C ARG A 375 -0.63 -3.21 -9.30
N ALA A 376 -0.35 -3.96 -10.37
CA ALA A 376 -1.35 -4.87 -10.96
C ALA A 376 -1.79 -5.98 -9.98
N GLN A 377 -0.88 -6.49 -9.15
CA GLN A 377 -1.19 -7.48 -8.10
C GLN A 377 -2.06 -6.89 -6.98
N LEU A 378 -1.71 -5.70 -6.48
CA LEU A 378 -2.48 -4.99 -5.45
C LEU A 378 -3.90 -4.70 -5.93
N ASP A 379 -4.04 -4.16 -7.15
CA ASP A 379 -5.33 -3.74 -7.71
C ASP A 379 -6.17 -4.94 -8.20
N GLY A 380 -5.64 -6.17 -8.18
CA GLY A 380 -6.37 -7.39 -8.56
C GLY A 380 -6.76 -7.41 -10.04
N LEU A 381 -5.89 -6.92 -10.92
CA LEU A 381 -6.22 -6.71 -12.33
C LEU A 381 -6.04 -8.00 -13.16
N ALA A 382 -6.65 -8.04 -14.35
CA ALA A 382 -6.68 -9.26 -15.17
C ALA A 382 -5.27 -9.80 -15.54
N ASP A 383 -4.36 -8.90 -15.90
CA ASP A 383 -2.96 -9.20 -16.25
C ASP A 383 -2.11 -7.94 -16.02
N PHE A 384 -0.80 -8.04 -16.20
CA PHE A 384 0.15 -6.94 -16.15
C PHE A 384 0.03 -6.04 -17.38
N PRO A 385 0.30 -4.72 -17.26
CA PRO A 385 0.37 -3.82 -18.41
C PRO A 385 1.72 -3.91 -19.15
N VAL A 386 2.67 -4.64 -18.56
CA VAL A 386 4.03 -4.86 -19.04
C VAL A 386 4.30 -6.35 -19.22
N PHE A 387 5.34 -6.67 -19.99
CA PHE A 387 5.87 -8.04 -20.13
C PHE A 387 6.51 -8.52 -18.83
N THR A 388 6.44 -9.82 -18.56
CA THR A 388 6.97 -10.43 -17.33
C THR A 388 8.34 -11.07 -17.52
N ARG A 389 8.73 -11.38 -18.76
CA ARG A 389 10.10 -11.78 -19.12
C ARG A 389 10.80 -10.60 -19.83
N LYS A 390 12.03 -10.29 -19.44
CA LYS A 390 12.87 -9.24 -20.03
C LYS A 390 13.13 -9.52 -21.51
N ILE A 391 13.27 -10.78 -21.92
CA ILE A 391 13.46 -11.15 -23.32
C ILE A 391 12.25 -10.76 -24.21
N HIS A 392 11.04 -10.77 -23.64
CA HIS A 392 9.85 -10.31 -24.37
C HIS A 392 9.86 -8.80 -24.59
N THR A 393 10.38 -8.04 -23.63
CA THR A 393 10.63 -6.60 -23.80
C THR A 393 11.68 -6.35 -24.90
N ASP A 394 12.74 -7.17 -24.95
CA ASP A 394 13.75 -7.06 -26.02
C ASP A 394 13.13 -7.35 -27.40
N VAL A 395 12.30 -8.38 -27.50
CA VAL A 395 11.53 -8.67 -28.73
C VAL A 395 10.63 -7.49 -29.05
N SER A 396 9.83 -6.96 -28.11
CA SER A 396 8.91 -5.85 -28.37
C SER A 396 9.59 -4.53 -28.73
N TYR A 397 10.88 -4.36 -28.46
CA TYR A 397 11.64 -3.17 -28.83
C TYR A 397 11.98 -3.11 -30.34
N MET A 398 12.01 -4.27 -31.02
CA MET A 398 12.41 -4.38 -32.44
C MET A 398 11.27 -4.20 -33.48
N PRO A 399 10.01 -4.58 -33.22
CA PRO A 399 8.89 -4.38 -34.14
C PRO A 399 8.63 -2.90 -34.38
N ARG A 400 8.44 -2.57 -35.67
CA ARG A 400 8.23 -1.21 -36.22
C ARG A 400 9.43 -0.27 -36.22
N THR A 401 10.61 -0.67 -35.74
CA THR A 401 11.84 0.09 -36.00
C THR A 401 12.04 0.27 -37.51
N GLN A 402 11.79 -0.78 -38.28
CA GLN A 402 11.86 -0.78 -39.74
C GLN A 402 10.79 0.11 -40.39
N ALA A 403 9.55 0.10 -39.87
CA ALA A 403 8.47 0.94 -40.37
C ALA A 403 8.74 2.43 -40.07
N ALA A 404 9.20 2.74 -38.86
CA ALA A 404 9.53 4.09 -38.44
C ALA A 404 10.77 4.65 -39.16
N CYS A 405 11.72 3.80 -39.58
CA CYS A 405 12.86 4.21 -40.40
C CYS A 405 12.51 4.42 -41.89
N ARG A 406 11.41 3.82 -42.37
CA ARG A 406 10.91 3.98 -43.75
C ARG A 406 9.94 5.15 -43.87
N ASP A 407 9.13 5.38 -42.85
CA ASP A 407 8.16 6.46 -42.82
C ASP A 407 8.85 7.79 -42.50
N ARG A 408 8.71 8.79 -43.39
CA ARG A 408 9.29 10.13 -43.19
C ARG A 408 8.53 10.94 -42.14
N CYS A 409 7.39 10.45 -41.66
CA CYS A 409 6.48 11.19 -40.78
C CYS A 409 7.01 11.39 -39.34
N GLY A 410 8.00 10.62 -38.87
CA GLY A 410 8.55 10.77 -37.51
C GLY A 410 10.08 10.77 -37.47
N VAL A 411 10.63 11.00 -36.28
CA VAL A 411 12.08 10.91 -35.99
C VAL A 411 12.30 9.88 -34.89
N PRO A 412 12.66 8.63 -35.23
CA PRO A 412 12.91 7.61 -34.22
C PRO A 412 14.17 7.92 -33.40
N GLN A 413 14.08 7.78 -32.08
CA GLN A 413 15.20 7.95 -31.15
C GLN A 413 15.34 6.70 -30.27
N PHE A 414 16.32 5.84 -30.58
CA PHE A 414 16.46 4.53 -29.96
C PHE A 414 17.31 4.61 -28.68
N ALA A 415 16.64 4.75 -27.53
CA ALA A 415 17.28 4.82 -26.22
C ALA A 415 17.55 3.42 -25.64
N THR A 416 18.81 2.98 -25.69
CA THR A 416 19.22 1.66 -25.18
C THR A 416 20.71 1.61 -24.85
N HIS A 417 21.09 0.83 -23.84
CA HIS A 417 22.49 0.48 -23.56
C HIS A 417 22.84 -0.95 -23.96
N ASN A 418 21.89 -1.69 -24.58
CA ASN A 418 22.12 -3.06 -25.02
C ASN A 418 22.77 -3.09 -26.40
N ALA A 419 24.04 -3.52 -26.47
CA ALA A 419 24.79 -3.60 -27.73
C ALA A 419 24.15 -4.52 -28.77
N GLN A 420 23.49 -5.62 -28.35
CA GLN A 420 22.76 -6.51 -29.26
C GLN A 420 21.56 -5.78 -29.88
N THR A 421 20.78 -5.07 -29.07
CA THR A 421 19.63 -4.30 -29.55
C THR A 421 20.07 -3.19 -30.50
N LEU A 422 21.15 -2.47 -30.15
CA LEU A 422 21.75 -1.45 -31.01
C LEU A 422 22.17 -2.02 -32.36
N ALA A 423 22.94 -3.12 -32.36
CA ALA A 423 23.45 -3.75 -33.57
C ALA A 423 22.30 -4.25 -34.47
N ALA A 424 21.28 -4.88 -33.89
CA ALA A 424 20.09 -5.31 -34.63
C ALA A 424 19.42 -4.12 -35.34
N ILE A 425 19.20 -3.01 -34.64
CA ILE A 425 18.57 -1.81 -35.19
C ILE A 425 19.44 -1.15 -36.26
N TYR A 426 20.75 -1.08 -36.03
CA TYR A 426 21.70 -0.51 -36.98
C TYR A 426 21.63 -1.21 -38.35
N HIS A 427 21.66 -2.54 -38.37
CA HIS A 427 21.54 -3.30 -39.61
C HIS A 427 20.12 -3.27 -40.18
N MET A 428 19.09 -3.27 -39.32
CA MET A 428 17.69 -3.13 -39.74
C MET A 428 17.41 -1.81 -40.46
N ALA A 429 18.08 -0.72 -40.08
CA ALA A 429 17.93 0.60 -40.69
C ALA A 429 18.61 0.74 -42.07
N GLY A 430 19.51 -0.19 -42.41
CA GLY A 430 20.23 -0.22 -43.68
C GLY A 430 21.36 0.81 -43.79
N LYS A 431 21.94 0.87 -45.00
CA LYS A 431 23.12 1.71 -45.30
C LYS A 431 22.79 3.20 -45.44
N ASP A 432 21.60 3.52 -45.94
CA ASP A 432 21.19 4.90 -46.18
C ASP A 432 20.94 5.65 -44.87
N PHE A 433 21.73 6.67 -44.60
CA PHE A 433 21.63 7.47 -43.39
C PHE A 433 21.93 8.95 -43.67
N HIS A 434 21.21 9.82 -42.97
CA HIS A 434 21.51 11.24 -42.85
C HIS A 434 21.08 11.70 -41.44
N VAL A 435 21.72 12.75 -40.92
CA VAL A 435 21.32 13.34 -39.64
C VAL A 435 19.86 13.78 -39.71
N GLY A 436 19.11 13.49 -38.64
CA GLY A 436 17.67 13.67 -38.60
C GLY A 436 16.87 12.49 -39.13
N LYS A 437 17.44 11.46 -39.79
CA LYS A 437 16.67 10.26 -40.18
C LYS A 437 16.19 9.49 -38.94
N TYR A 438 17.14 9.14 -38.08
CA TYR A 438 16.95 8.60 -36.74
C TYR A 438 18.20 8.91 -35.90
N GLU A 439 18.13 8.71 -34.59
CA GLU A 439 19.29 8.76 -33.69
C GLU A 439 19.21 7.63 -32.67
N PHE A 440 20.34 7.31 -32.04
CA PHE A 440 20.34 6.55 -30.80
C PHE A 440 20.33 7.49 -29.61
N GLN A 441 20.04 6.97 -28.41
CA GLN A 441 20.17 7.72 -27.17
C GLN A 441 20.73 6.86 -26.04
N CYS A 442 21.37 7.52 -25.09
CA CYS A 442 21.95 6.89 -23.93
C CYS A 442 21.84 7.80 -22.70
N LEU A 443 22.13 7.28 -21.52
CA LEU A 443 22.21 8.07 -20.30
C LEU A 443 23.65 8.54 -20.05
N HIS A 444 23.78 9.79 -19.58
CA HIS A 444 25.01 10.35 -19.05
C HIS A 444 25.60 9.48 -17.91
N GLY A 445 26.92 9.34 -17.90
CA GLY A 445 27.70 8.60 -16.91
C GLY A 445 27.58 7.07 -17.01
N MET A 446 27.05 6.54 -18.12
CA MET A 446 26.75 5.12 -18.26
C MET A 446 26.79 4.61 -19.70
N GLY A 447 26.18 5.32 -20.64
CA GLY A 447 26.04 4.86 -22.02
C GLY A 447 27.19 5.25 -22.94
N GLU A 448 27.96 6.27 -22.57
CA GLU A 448 29.04 6.85 -23.38
C GLU A 448 30.06 5.80 -23.83
N PRO A 449 30.56 4.86 -22.99
CA PRO A 449 31.54 3.87 -23.43
C PRO A 449 31.08 3.03 -24.63
N LEU A 450 29.77 2.76 -24.75
CA LEU A 450 29.19 2.05 -25.88
C LEU A 450 29.10 2.96 -27.10
N TYR A 451 28.60 4.18 -26.92
CA TYR A 451 28.30 5.07 -28.04
C TYR A 451 29.51 5.80 -28.60
N GLU A 452 30.62 5.88 -27.87
CA GLU A 452 31.92 6.23 -28.45
C GLU A 452 32.37 5.24 -29.52
N GLU A 453 31.85 4.00 -29.53
CA GLU A 453 32.07 3.00 -30.58
C GLU A 453 31.04 3.07 -31.71
N VAL A 454 30.16 4.07 -31.69
CA VAL A 454 29.03 4.24 -32.62
C VAL A 454 29.10 5.60 -33.32
N VAL A 455 29.31 6.67 -32.56
CA VAL A 455 29.33 8.05 -33.05
C VAL A 455 30.62 8.35 -33.81
N GLY A 456 30.48 9.07 -34.93
CA GLY A 456 31.58 9.55 -35.76
C GLY A 456 31.96 8.62 -36.91
N ARG A 457 32.57 9.21 -37.95
CA ARG A 457 32.91 8.56 -39.22
C ARG A 457 33.84 7.35 -39.11
N GLY A 458 34.66 7.30 -38.04
CA GLY A 458 35.57 6.18 -37.77
C GLY A 458 34.89 4.96 -37.12
N LYS A 459 33.59 5.04 -36.82
CA LYS A 459 32.82 4.04 -36.07
C LYS A 459 31.66 3.52 -36.92
N LEU A 460 30.41 3.67 -36.45
CA LEU A 460 29.20 3.32 -37.21
C LEU A 460 28.56 4.53 -37.89
N ASP A 461 29.08 5.74 -37.63
CA ASP A 461 28.60 7.02 -38.14
C ASP A 461 27.09 7.22 -37.90
N ARG A 462 26.68 7.03 -36.64
CA ARG A 462 25.30 7.27 -36.18
C ARG A 462 25.31 8.20 -34.96
N PRO A 463 24.44 9.22 -34.89
CA PRO A 463 24.39 10.15 -33.77
C PRO A 463 23.81 9.49 -32.53
N CYS A 464 24.26 9.96 -31.37
CA CYS A 464 23.72 9.58 -30.07
C CYS A 464 23.39 10.83 -29.25
N ARG A 465 22.15 10.91 -28.75
CA ARG A 465 21.75 11.95 -27.79
C ARG A 465 21.91 11.44 -26.36
N ILE A 466 22.66 12.16 -25.56
CA ILE A 466 22.88 11.89 -24.14
C ILE A 466 21.75 12.52 -23.34
N TYR A 467 21.00 11.69 -22.64
CA TYR A 467 20.05 12.12 -21.61
C TYR A 467 20.84 12.51 -20.37
N ALA A 468 20.81 13.79 -20.03
CA ALA A 468 21.70 14.41 -19.05
C ALA A 468 20.91 14.89 -17.83
N PRO A 469 20.94 14.14 -16.71
CA PRO A 469 20.32 14.59 -15.46
C PRO A 469 20.98 15.86 -14.95
N VAL A 470 20.16 16.81 -14.50
CA VAL A 470 20.55 18.10 -13.95
C VAL A 470 19.79 18.33 -12.66
N GLY A 471 20.52 18.52 -11.56
CA GLY A 471 19.89 18.83 -10.28
C GLY A 471 20.83 18.70 -9.10
N THR A 472 20.39 19.23 -7.97
CA THR A 472 21.13 19.18 -6.70
C THR A 472 21.28 17.74 -6.19
N HIS A 473 22.24 17.52 -5.30
CA HIS A 473 22.43 16.23 -4.61
C HIS A 473 21.13 15.72 -3.95
N GLU A 474 20.34 16.59 -3.33
CA GLU A 474 19.07 16.21 -2.69
C GLU A 474 18.03 15.74 -3.70
N THR A 475 17.93 16.43 -4.83
CA THR A 475 17.00 16.07 -5.91
C THR A 475 17.40 14.74 -6.55
N LEU A 476 18.69 14.52 -6.78
CA LEU A 476 19.21 13.28 -7.35
C LEU A 476 18.91 12.05 -6.47
N LEU A 477 19.19 12.13 -5.18
CA LEU A 477 19.15 10.98 -4.27
C LEU A 477 17.75 10.35 -4.15
N ALA A 478 16.68 11.12 -4.35
CA ALA A 478 15.31 10.62 -4.36
C ALA A 478 15.02 9.64 -5.52
N TYR A 479 15.72 9.78 -6.65
CA TYR A 479 15.50 9.00 -7.88
C TYR A 479 16.62 8.01 -8.19
N LEU A 480 17.77 8.15 -7.53
CA LEU A 480 18.97 7.42 -7.88
C LEU A 480 18.80 5.90 -7.76
N VAL A 481 18.02 5.40 -6.79
CA VAL A 481 17.75 3.96 -6.69
C VAL A 481 17.06 3.43 -7.95
N ARG A 482 15.96 4.05 -8.39
CA ARG A 482 15.26 3.64 -9.62
C ARG A 482 16.19 3.68 -10.82
N ARG A 483 17.01 4.73 -10.92
CA ARG A 483 17.98 4.87 -12.01
C ARG A 483 19.03 3.77 -12.02
N LEU A 484 19.57 3.43 -10.86
CA LEU A 484 20.55 2.35 -10.73
C LEU A 484 19.92 0.99 -11.03
N LEU A 485 18.66 0.76 -10.68
CA LEU A 485 17.94 -0.49 -10.99
C LEU A 485 17.76 -0.72 -12.49
N GLU A 486 17.54 0.34 -13.29
CA GLU A 486 17.44 0.24 -14.76
C GLU A 486 18.65 -0.52 -15.37
N ASN A 487 19.84 -0.38 -14.76
CA ASN A 487 21.09 -0.89 -15.32
C ASN A 487 21.84 -1.88 -14.39
N GLY A 488 21.39 -2.01 -13.14
CA GLY A 488 22.00 -2.86 -12.12
C GLY A 488 21.24 -4.17 -11.82
N ALA A 489 20.05 -4.39 -12.38
CA ALA A 489 19.35 -5.68 -12.23
C ALA A 489 20.11 -6.83 -12.93
N ASN A 490 19.97 -8.06 -12.45
CA ASN A 490 20.71 -9.23 -12.98
C ASN A 490 20.42 -9.50 -14.47
N SER A 491 19.23 -9.12 -14.94
CA SER A 491 18.80 -9.23 -16.34
C SER A 491 19.23 -8.05 -17.21
N SER A 492 19.80 -6.99 -16.63
CA SER A 492 20.27 -5.82 -17.36
C SER A 492 21.55 -6.10 -18.13
N PHE A 493 21.68 -5.50 -19.31
CA PHE A 493 22.86 -5.67 -20.16
C PHE A 493 24.12 -5.12 -19.49
N VAL A 494 24.02 -3.97 -18.82
CA VAL A 494 25.17 -3.30 -18.16
C VAL A 494 25.68 -4.13 -16.97
N HIS A 495 24.79 -4.77 -16.20
CA HIS A 495 25.21 -5.73 -15.18
C HIS A 495 25.87 -6.96 -15.80
N ARG A 496 25.26 -7.57 -16.84
CA ARG A 496 25.76 -8.80 -17.47
C ARG A 496 27.08 -8.62 -18.23
N ILE A 497 27.35 -7.46 -18.82
CA ILE A 497 28.62 -7.23 -19.53
C ILE A 497 29.81 -7.20 -18.57
N ASN A 498 29.60 -6.69 -17.35
CA ASN A 498 30.59 -6.63 -16.28
C ASN A 498 30.74 -7.95 -15.52
N ASP A 499 29.83 -8.91 -15.69
CA ASP A 499 29.96 -10.25 -15.12
C ASP A 499 30.87 -11.11 -16.02
N PRO A 500 32.08 -11.48 -15.56
CA PRO A 500 32.99 -12.32 -16.34
C PRO A 500 32.45 -13.73 -16.59
N LYS A 501 31.43 -14.19 -15.84
CA LYS A 501 30.78 -15.49 -16.03
C LYS A 501 29.84 -15.51 -17.22
N VAL A 502 29.38 -14.35 -17.70
CA VAL A 502 28.53 -14.26 -18.89
C VAL A 502 29.43 -14.17 -20.11
N SER A 503 29.30 -15.14 -21.02
CA SER A 503 30.04 -15.15 -22.27
C SER A 503 29.56 -14.06 -23.22
N ILE A 504 30.40 -13.67 -24.18
CA ILE A 504 29.97 -12.75 -25.25
C ILE A 504 28.87 -13.40 -26.11
N ASP A 505 28.93 -14.72 -26.30
CA ASP A 505 27.92 -15.48 -27.05
C ASP A 505 26.53 -15.38 -26.42
N GLU A 506 26.44 -15.40 -25.09
CA GLU A 506 25.18 -15.16 -24.37
C GLU A 506 24.69 -13.71 -24.48
N LEU A 507 25.60 -12.73 -24.61
CA LEU A 507 25.23 -11.31 -24.73
C LEU A 507 24.74 -10.94 -26.14
N ILE A 508 25.17 -11.67 -27.17
CA ILE A 508 24.77 -11.44 -28.56
C ILE A 508 23.61 -12.35 -29.02
N ALA A 509 23.13 -13.25 -28.15
CA ALA A 509 22.01 -14.13 -28.45
C ALA A 509 20.81 -13.32 -28.97
N ASP A 510 20.25 -13.73 -30.12
CA ASP A 510 19.13 -13.03 -30.75
C ASP A 510 17.83 -13.33 -30.00
N PRO A 511 17.22 -12.35 -29.30
CA PRO A 511 16.05 -12.61 -28.50
C PRO A 511 14.82 -12.98 -29.34
N VAL A 512 14.76 -12.59 -30.63
CA VAL A 512 13.66 -13.02 -31.52
C VAL A 512 13.68 -14.52 -31.74
N GLU A 513 14.85 -15.08 -32.04
CA GLU A 513 15.00 -16.50 -32.34
C GLU A 513 14.91 -17.35 -31.07
N VAL A 514 15.42 -16.85 -29.93
CA VAL A 514 15.24 -17.51 -28.63
C VAL A 514 13.76 -17.61 -28.26
N VAL A 515 12.99 -16.52 -28.41
CA VAL A 515 11.55 -16.53 -28.10
C VAL A 515 10.77 -17.40 -29.07
N ARG A 516 11.11 -17.38 -30.38
CA ARG A 516 10.51 -18.26 -31.39
C ARG A 516 10.70 -19.74 -31.05
N ALA A 517 11.85 -20.09 -30.49
CA ALA A 517 12.18 -21.47 -30.13
C ALA A 517 11.58 -21.93 -28.79
N MET A 518 10.88 -21.06 -28.04
CA MET A 518 10.26 -21.45 -26.78
C MET A 518 9.08 -22.41 -27.02
N PRO A 519 8.85 -23.40 -26.12
CA PRO A 519 7.72 -24.34 -26.25
C PRO A 519 6.35 -23.64 -26.30
N VAL A 520 6.21 -22.54 -25.56
CA VAL A 520 5.04 -21.67 -25.57
C VAL A 520 5.54 -20.23 -25.74
N VAL A 521 5.40 -19.72 -26.96
CA VAL A 521 5.80 -18.35 -27.32
C VAL A 521 5.00 -17.35 -26.49
N GLY A 522 5.70 -16.48 -25.74
CA GLY A 522 5.04 -15.48 -24.89
C GLY A 522 4.50 -16.00 -23.56
N ALA A 523 4.92 -17.18 -23.08
CA ALA A 523 4.54 -17.63 -21.75
C ALA A 523 5.01 -16.64 -20.67
N LYS A 524 4.14 -16.29 -19.71
CA LYS A 524 4.52 -15.46 -18.55
C LYS A 524 5.74 -16.02 -17.80
N HIS A 525 6.43 -15.18 -17.05
CA HIS A 525 7.53 -15.62 -16.20
C HIS A 525 7.02 -16.53 -15.07
N ASP A 526 7.66 -17.69 -14.87
CA ASP A 526 7.14 -18.75 -13.99
C ASP A 526 7.09 -18.35 -12.51
N ARG A 527 8.03 -17.48 -12.09
CA ARG A 527 8.11 -16.93 -10.72
C ARG A 527 7.29 -15.64 -10.49
N ILE A 528 6.47 -15.21 -11.46
CA ILE A 528 5.57 -14.06 -11.29
C ILE A 528 4.13 -14.57 -11.33
N ALA A 529 3.46 -14.54 -10.19
CA ALA A 529 2.05 -14.87 -10.07
C ALA A 529 1.19 -13.76 -10.70
N LEU A 530 0.25 -14.13 -11.56
CA LEU A 530 -0.81 -13.21 -11.98
C LEU A 530 -1.62 -12.76 -10.76
N PRO A 531 -2.25 -11.57 -10.79
CA PRO A 531 -3.02 -11.06 -9.66
C PRO A 531 -4.08 -12.04 -9.14
N ALA A 532 -4.76 -12.77 -10.03
CA ALA A 532 -5.80 -13.74 -9.67
C ALA A 532 -5.29 -14.98 -8.88
N VAL A 533 -4.01 -15.35 -9.07
CA VAL A 533 -3.40 -16.57 -8.48
C VAL A 533 -2.35 -16.25 -7.41
N LEU A 534 -2.43 -15.05 -6.84
CA LEU A 534 -1.47 -14.55 -5.83
C LEU A 534 -1.39 -15.46 -4.59
N PHE A 535 -2.48 -16.18 -4.27
CA PHE A 535 -2.55 -17.12 -3.14
C PHE A 535 -2.39 -18.60 -3.56
N GLY A 536 -1.98 -18.85 -4.81
CA GLY A 536 -1.81 -20.21 -5.35
C GLY A 536 -3.09 -21.05 -5.24
N ASP A 537 -2.92 -22.32 -4.84
CA ASP A 537 -4.02 -23.29 -4.73
C ASP A 537 -4.94 -23.06 -3.52
N ALA A 538 -4.60 -22.15 -2.60
CA ALA A 538 -5.41 -21.91 -1.41
C ALA A 538 -6.76 -21.25 -1.75
N ARG A 539 -6.75 -20.22 -2.62
CA ARG A 539 -7.95 -19.50 -3.06
C ARG A 539 -7.66 -18.58 -4.24
N THR A 540 -8.69 -18.29 -5.04
CA THR A 540 -8.65 -17.24 -6.07
C THR A 540 -8.71 -15.85 -5.43
N ASN A 541 -7.83 -14.94 -5.84
CA ASN A 541 -7.88 -13.53 -5.42
C ASN A 541 -9.11 -12.81 -6.00
N SER A 542 -9.68 -11.84 -5.28
CA SER A 542 -10.70 -10.96 -5.82
C SER A 542 -10.15 -10.08 -6.95
N ALA A 543 -10.93 -9.89 -8.01
CA ALA A 543 -10.54 -9.04 -9.14
C ALA A 543 -11.10 -7.62 -8.98
N GLY A 544 -10.29 -6.60 -9.30
CA GLY A 544 -10.69 -5.20 -9.32
C GLY A 544 -10.99 -4.67 -10.72
N PHE A 545 -11.16 -3.36 -10.83
CA PHE A 545 -11.30 -2.64 -12.11
C PHE A 545 -10.13 -1.69 -12.32
N ASP A 546 -9.64 -1.63 -13.56
CA ASP A 546 -8.66 -0.63 -13.97
C ASP A 546 -9.37 0.66 -14.34
N LEU A 547 -9.41 1.62 -13.41
CA LEU A 547 -10.05 2.92 -13.63
C LEU A 547 -9.23 3.89 -14.51
N SER A 548 -8.14 3.42 -15.12
CA SER A 548 -7.44 4.12 -16.20
C SER A 548 -7.79 3.58 -17.60
N ASN A 549 -8.57 2.50 -17.68
CA ASN A 549 -8.99 1.88 -18.93
C ASN A 549 -10.34 2.46 -19.40
N GLU A 550 -10.35 3.11 -20.57
CA GLU A 550 -11.53 3.79 -21.12
C GLU A 550 -12.70 2.84 -21.45
N GLU A 551 -12.44 1.57 -21.82
CA GLU A 551 -13.49 0.57 -22.02
C GLU A 551 -14.14 0.17 -20.68
N THR A 552 -13.33 0.07 -19.63
CA THR A 552 -13.80 -0.17 -18.26
C THR A 552 -14.61 1.01 -17.73
N LEU A 553 -14.15 2.24 -17.92
CA LEU A 553 -14.89 3.44 -17.50
C LEU A 553 -16.23 3.59 -18.25
N ALA A 554 -16.26 3.33 -19.56
CA ALA A 554 -17.48 3.39 -20.34
C ALA A 554 -18.52 2.34 -19.90
N SER A 555 -18.10 1.07 -19.78
CA SER A 555 -18.99 -0.01 -19.32
C SER A 555 -19.46 0.19 -17.88
N LEU A 556 -18.57 0.65 -16.99
CA LEU A 556 -18.92 0.94 -15.61
C LEU A 556 -19.89 2.12 -15.51
N THR A 557 -19.72 3.17 -16.32
CA THR A 557 -20.65 4.32 -16.36
C THR A 557 -22.09 3.86 -16.62
N GLU A 558 -22.29 3.00 -17.62
CA GLU A 558 -23.62 2.48 -17.94
C GLU A 558 -24.18 1.59 -16.82
N ALA A 559 -23.38 0.67 -16.28
CA ALA A 559 -23.81 -0.19 -15.18
C ALA A 559 -24.16 0.61 -13.89
N LEU A 560 -23.43 1.69 -13.61
CA LEU A 560 -23.70 2.59 -12.49
C LEU A 560 -25.02 3.35 -12.70
N ARG A 561 -25.26 3.87 -13.91
CA ARG A 561 -26.54 4.52 -14.28
C ARG A 561 -27.72 3.56 -14.14
N GLU A 562 -27.57 2.33 -14.65
CA GLU A 562 -28.58 1.27 -14.51
C GLU A 562 -28.86 0.96 -13.03
N SER A 563 -27.82 0.88 -12.19
CA SER A 563 -27.97 0.64 -10.75
C SER A 563 -28.76 1.77 -10.05
N ALA A 564 -28.63 3.02 -10.50
CA ALA A 564 -29.35 4.15 -9.95
C ALA A 564 -30.85 4.13 -10.31
N ALA A 565 -31.22 3.47 -11.43
CA ALA A 565 -32.60 3.28 -11.85
C ALA A 565 -33.31 2.12 -11.11
N MET A 566 -32.57 1.26 -10.40
CA MET A 566 -33.13 0.14 -9.65
C MET A 566 -33.87 0.60 -8.38
N LYS A 567 -34.99 -0.07 -8.07
CA LYS A 567 -35.75 0.17 -6.84
C LYS A 567 -35.17 -0.64 -5.68
N TRP A 568 -34.13 -0.11 -5.05
CA TRP A 568 -33.49 -0.76 -3.90
C TRP A 568 -34.40 -0.78 -2.68
N THR A 569 -34.52 -1.95 -2.05
CA THR A 569 -35.32 -2.12 -0.83
C THR A 569 -34.60 -2.99 0.20
N ALA A 570 -34.75 -2.66 1.47
CA ALA A 570 -34.33 -3.48 2.60
C ALA A 570 -35.52 -3.76 3.50
N LEU A 571 -35.83 -5.05 3.71
CA LEU A 571 -36.99 -5.48 4.50
C LEU A 571 -36.52 -6.40 5.65
N PRO A 572 -37.28 -6.54 6.74
CA PRO A 572 -37.03 -7.59 7.73
C PRO A 572 -37.28 -8.96 7.09
N GLN A 573 -36.21 -9.66 6.72
CA GLN A 573 -36.26 -10.95 6.02
C GLN A 573 -36.18 -12.11 7.01
N PHE A 574 -37.32 -12.50 7.56
CA PHE A 574 -37.39 -13.67 8.44
C PHE A 574 -37.30 -14.99 7.66
N ALA A 575 -37.15 -16.09 8.38
CA ALA A 575 -37.19 -17.44 7.80
C ALA A 575 -38.51 -17.74 7.07
N THR A 576 -39.60 -17.11 7.53
CA THR A 576 -40.96 -17.24 6.96
C THR A 576 -41.25 -16.26 5.83
N GLY A 577 -40.28 -15.41 5.46
CA GLY A 577 -40.46 -14.35 4.48
C GLY A 577 -40.37 -12.94 5.07
N PRO A 578 -40.58 -11.91 4.23
CA PRO A 578 -40.51 -10.51 4.65
C PRO A 578 -41.64 -10.15 5.61
N ALA A 579 -41.38 -9.24 6.55
CA ALA A 579 -42.39 -8.73 7.48
C ALA A 579 -42.65 -7.23 7.31
N ALA A 580 -43.83 -6.80 7.75
CA ALA A 580 -44.19 -5.40 7.82
C ALA A 580 -43.47 -4.67 8.98
N GLY A 581 -43.20 -3.39 8.76
CA GLY A 581 -42.48 -2.53 9.68
C GLY A 581 -42.77 -1.05 9.39
N GLU A 582 -41.99 -0.16 10.00
CA GLU A 582 -41.99 1.25 9.64
C GLU A 582 -41.06 1.44 8.44
N THR A 583 -41.54 2.12 7.40
CA THR A 583 -40.78 2.32 6.16
C THR A 583 -40.36 3.77 6.01
N ARG A 584 -39.08 3.99 5.69
CA ARG A 584 -38.51 5.30 5.36
C ARG A 584 -37.63 5.22 4.13
N THR A 585 -37.32 6.38 3.55
CA THR A 585 -36.34 6.49 2.47
C THR A 585 -34.91 6.37 3.01
N VAL A 586 -34.01 5.91 2.15
CA VAL A 586 -32.56 5.98 2.34
C VAL A 586 -32.05 7.01 1.35
N LEU A 587 -31.39 8.05 1.86
CA LEU A 587 -30.93 9.20 1.09
C LEU A 587 -29.42 9.10 0.88
N ASN A 588 -28.93 9.64 -0.24
CA ASN A 588 -27.51 9.70 -0.50
C ASN A 588 -26.84 10.75 0.40
N PRO A 589 -25.84 10.42 1.24
CA PRO A 589 -25.23 11.39 2.15
C PRO A 589 -24.52 12.54 1.42
N GLY A 590 -24.20 12.37 0.13
CA GLY A 590 -23.58 13.39 -0.71
C GLY A 590 -24.57 14.36 -1.35
N ASP A 591 -25.83 13.96 -1.47
CA ASP A 591 -26.93 14.81 -1.93
C ASP A 591 -28.26 14.22 -1.44
N HIS A 592 -28.85 14.81 -0.40
CA HIS A 592 -30.09 14.29 0.21
C HIS A 592 -31.31 14.34 -0.73
N ARG A 593 -31.20 14.98 -1.90
CA ARG A 593 -32.23 14.96 -2.95
C ARG A 593 -32.21 13.64 -3.74
N ASP A 594 -31.10 12.92 -3.75
CA ASP A 594 -30.96 11.61 -4.38
C ASP A 594 -31.48 10.49 -3.44
N VAL A 595 -32.68 10.00 -3.74
CA VAL A 595 -33.30 8.87 -3.01
C VAL A 595 -32.71 7.55 -3.53
N VAL A 596 -31.95 6.87 -2.70
CA VAL A 596 -31.25 5.63 -3.05
C VAL A 596 -32.22 4.45 -3.09
N GLY A 597 -33.13 4.38 -2.13
CA GLY A 597 -34.11 3.31 -1.99
C GLY A 597 -34.99 3.50 -0.75
N SER A 598 -35.57 2.41 -0.26
CA SER A 598 -36.38 2.41 0.97
C SER A 598 -36.03 1.26 1.91
N VAL A 599 -36.13 1.51 3.20
CA VAL A 599 -35.93 0.51 4.25
C VAL A 599 -37.19 0.38 5.08
N THR A 600 -37.63 -0.86 5.31
CA THR A 600 -38.62 -1.23 6.31
C THR A 600 -37.88 -1.79 7.53
N GLU A 601 -38.05 -1.14 8.68
CA GLU A 601 -37.35 -1.52 9.91
C GLU A 601 -38.10 -2.60 10.72
N THR A 602 -37.35 -3.37 11.49
CA THR A 602 -37.83 -4.50 12.27
C THR A 602 -38.57 -4.03 13.52
N ARG A 603 -39.84 -4.42 13.68
CA ARG A 603 -40.62 -4.09 14.89
C ARG A 603 -40.06 -4.81 16.13
N LYS A 604 -39.86 -4.06 17.22
CA LYS A 604 -39.32 -4.56 18.52
C LYS A 604 -39.99 -5.84 19.07
N ARG A 605 -41.29 -6.08 18.82
CA ARG A 605 -42.04 -7.21 19.39
C ARG A 605 -41.87 -8.55 18.68
N THR A 606 -41.05 -8.66 17.63
CA THR A 606 -40.88 -9.92 16.89
C THR A 606 -40.01 -10.96 17.65
N HIS A 607 -40.55 -11.49 18.75
CA HIS A 607 -39.98 -12.62 19.51
C HIS A 607 -39.94 -13.94 18.71
N GLY A 608 -40.47 -13.96 17.47
CA GLY A 608 -40.57 -15.14 16.63
C GLY A 608 -39.26 -15.52 15.90
N ALA A 609 -38.38 -14.55 15.61
CA ALA A 609 -37.16 -14.78 14.82
C ALA A 609 -36.21 -15.82 15.45
N PRO A 610 -35.91 -15.74 16.77
CA PRO A 610 -35.06 -16.72 17.44
C PRO A 610 -35.73 -18.11 17.55
N CYS A 611 -37.07 -18.12 17.60
CA CYS A 611 -37.85 -19.34 17.80
C CYS A 611 -37.87 -20.23 16.54
N ALA A 612 -37.84 -19.63 15.34
CA ALA A 612 -37.72 -20.36 14.08
C ALA A 612 -36.33 -20.98 13.89
N CYS A 613 -35.26 -20.26 14.25
CA CYS A 613 -33.88 -20.78 14.20
C CYS A 613 -33.65 -21.97 15.13
N ARG A 614 -34.33 -22.00 16.29
CA ARG A 614 -34.16 -23.04 17.32
C ARG A 614 -34.99 -24.31 17.09
N ARG A 615 -36.12 -24.23 16.36
CA ARG A 615 -37.11 -25.33 16.28
C ARG A 615 -36.93 -26.31 15.13
N ARG A 616 -36.07 -26.00 14.16
CA ARG A 616 -35.64 -26.94 13.13
C ARG A 616 -34.14 -27.12 13.27
N GLY A 617 -33.60 -28.28 12.94
CA GLY A 617 -32.15 -28.49 12.78
C GLY A 617 -31.63 -27.65 11.60
N ALA A 618 -31.73 -26.32 11.73
CA ALA A 618 -31.67 -25.31 10.68
C ALA A 618 -30.30 -24.64 10.57
N GLY A 619 -29.28 -25.22 11.21
CA GLY A 619 -27.94 -25.10 10.68
C GLY A 619 -27.93 -25.66 9.26
N LEU A 620 -26.95 -25.28 8.45
CA LEU A 620 -26.67 -26.01 7.21
C LEU A 620 -26.42 -27.48 7.58
N GLY A 621 -27.46 -28.32 7.53
CA GLY A 621 -27.39 -29.78 7.70
C GLY A 621 -26.64 -30.47 6.56
N GLY A 622 -25.97 -29.68 5.71
CA GLY A 622 -25.05 -30.13 4.68
C GLY A 622 -23.67 -30.42 5.25
N ARG A 623 -22.93 -31.26 4.53
CA ARG A 623 -21.50 -31.53 4.80
C ARG A 623 -20.74 -30.19 4.82
N LEU A 624 -19.69 -30.09 5.63
CA LEU A 624 -18.82 -28.90 5.73
C LEU A 624 -18.42 -28.31 4.37
N ALA A 625 -18.13 -29.20 3.41
CA ALA A 625 -17.80 -28.85 2.03
C ALA A 625 -18.91 -28.03 1.33
N GLU A 626 -20.19 -28.34 1.58
CA GLU A 626 -21.31 -27.59 1.00
C GLU A 626 -21.42 -26.18 1.60
N ARG A 627 -21.12 -26.03 2.90
CA ARG A 627 -21.11 -24.70 3.54
C ARG A 627 -20.05 -23.81 2.92
N ALA A 628 -18.84 -24.34 2.72
CA ALA A 628 -17.76 -23.64 2.05
C ALA A 628 -18.11 -23.33 0.57
N ALA A 629 -18.73 -24.28 -0.14
CA ALA A 629 -19.17 -24.09 -1.52
C ALA A 629 -20.23 -22.99 -1.67
N CYS A 630 -21.15 -22.84 -0.71
CA CYS A 630 -22.08 -21.70 -0.69
C CYS A 630 -21.33 -20.35 -0.64
N LEU A 631 -20.27 -20.25 0.18
CA LEU A 631 -19.47 -19.03 0.27
C LEU A 631 -18.72 -18.75 -1.04
N ASP A 632 -18.10 -19.77 -1.64
CA ASP A 632 -17.41 -19.62 -2.93
C ASP A 632 -18.39 -19.18 -4.04
N ARG A 633 -19.60 -19.77 -4.11
CA ARG A 633 -20.65 -19.33 -5.05
C ARG A 633 -21.10 -17.88 -4.80
N ALA A 634 -21.23 -17.47 -3.54
CA ALA A 634 -21.56 -16.09 -3.20
C ALA A 634 -20.45 -15.12 -3.66
N ALA A 635 -19.18 -15.54 -3.57
CA ALA A 635 -18.05 -14.76 -4.03
C ALA A 635 -18.07 -14.57 -5.55
N GLU A 636 -18.40 -15.62 -6.32
CA GLU A 636 -18.59 -15.52 -7.77
C GLU A 636 -19.75 -14.58 -8.14
N LEU A 637 -20.88 -14.66 -7.42
CA LEU A 637 -22.01 -13.76 -7.64
C LEU A 637 -21.65 -12.30 -7.34
N MET A 638 -20.93 -12.03 -6.26
CA MET A 638 -20.45 -10.68 -5.93
C MET A 638 -19.44 -10.16 -6.96
N GLN A 639 -18.53 -11.02 -7.45
CA GLN A 639 -17.56 -10.65 -8.48
C GLN A 639 -18.26 -10.29 -9.80
N ALA A 640 -19.24 -11.09 -10.22
CA ALA A 640 -20.02 -10.85 -11.44
C ALA A 640 -20.92 -9.60 -11.34
N ARG A 641 -21.46 -9.32 -10.15
CA ARG A 641 -22.34 -8.17 -9.90
C ARG A 641 -21.61 -6.93 -9.39
N MET A 642 -20.27 -6.95 -9.34
CA MET A 642 -19.48 -5.87 -8.78
C MET A 642 -19.93 -4.50 -9.33
N PRO A 643 -20.05 -4.25 -10.64
CA PRO A 643 -20.49 -2.94 -11.16
C PRO A 643 -21.79 -2.40 -10.54
N THR A 644 -22.80 -3.26 -10.36
CA THR A 644 -24.08 -2.88 -9.74
C THR A 644 -23.92 -2.61 -8.24
N LEU A 645 -23.12 -3.42 -7.54
CA LEU A 645 -22.82 -3.23 -6.11
C LEU A 645 -22.08 -1.91 -5.87
N LEU A 646 -21.17 -1.53 -6.78
CA LEU A 646 -20.45 -0.25 -6.69
C LEU A 646 -21.43 0.93 -6.70
N GLY A 647 -22.40 0.93 -7.60
CA GLY A 647 -23.36 2.03 -7.71
C GLY A 647 -24.23 2.19 -6.46
N LEU A 648 -24.60 1.08 -5.82
CA LEU A 648 -25.31 1.11 -4.55
C LEU A 648 -24.42 1.62 -3.40
N ILE A 649 -23.19 1.12 -3.26
CA ILE A 649 -22.25 1.55 -2.21
C ILE A 649 -21.90 3.05 -2.35
N ILE A 650 -21.65 3.53 -3.56
CA ILE A 650 -21.33 4.94 -3.82
C ILE A 650 -22.47 5.85 -3.37
N ARG A 651 -23.72 5.50 -3.71
CA ARG A 651 -24.89 6.32 -3.41
C ARG A 651 -25.37 6.17 -1.96
N GLU A 652 -25.36 4.98 -1.40
CA GLU A 652 -25.86 4.73 -0.03
C GLU A 652 -24.85 5.17 1.04
N ALA A 653 -23.57 4.83 0.87
CA ALA A 653 -22.56 5.03 1.89
C ALA A 653 -21.59 6.19 1.59
N GLY A 654 -21.79 6.92 0.49
CA GLY A 654 -20.99 8.09 0.13
C GLY A 654 -19.54 7.76 -0.25
N LYS A 655 -19.26 6.54 -0.71
CA LYS A 655 -17.88 6.13 -1.08
C LYS A 655 -17.49 6.58 -2.47
N SER A 656 -16.19 6.75 -2.70
CA SER A 656 -15.61 6.86 -4.04
C SER A 656 -15.67 5.50 -4.76
N ALA A 657 -15.57 5.50 -6.10
CA ALA A 657 -15.54 4.27 -6.88
C ALA A 657 -14.38 3.34 -6.50
N LEU A 658 -13.18 3.90 -6.25
CA LEU A 658 -12.02 3.13 -5.78
C LEU A 658 -12.29 2.43 -4.45
N ASN A 659 -12.95 3.12 -3.51
CA ASN A 659 -13.25 2.56 -2.19
C ASN A 659 -14.38 1.54 -2.24
N ALA A 660 -15.36 1.74 -3.12
CA ALA A 660 -16.39 0.74 -3.38
C ALA A 660 -15.79 -0.53 -4.01
N ILE A 661 -14.84 -0.41 -4.95
CA ILE A 661 -14.13 -1.58 -5.54
C ILE A 661 -13.38 -2.34 -4.44
N ALA A 662 -12.60 -1.63 -3.63
CA ALA A 662 -11.85 -2.23 -2.54
C ALA A 662 -12.77 -2.97 -1.55
N GLU A 663 -13.94 -2.39 -1.24
CA GLU A 663 -14.92 -3.03 -0.36
C GLU A 663 -15.57 -4.28 -0.95
N VAL A 664 -16.02 -4.26 -2.21
CA VAL A 664 -16.60 -5.47 -2.83
C VAL A 664 -15.53 -6.57 -2.92
N ARG A 665 -14.29 -6.21 -3.25
CA ARG A 665 -13.14 -7.13 -3.22
C ARG A 665 -12.93 -7.74 -1.85
N GLU A 666 -12.93 -6.92 -0.79
CA GLU A 666 -12.78 -7.39 0.59
C GLU A 666 -13.91 -8.37 0.99
N ALA A 667 -15.16 -8.11 0.57
CA ALA A 667 -16.29 -9.03 0.79
C ALA A 667 -16.08 -10.39 0.09
N ILE A 668 -15.64 -10.37 -1.18
CA ILE A 668 -15.29 -11.57 -1.96
C ILE A 668 -14.15 -12.34 -1.29
N ASP A 669 -13.11 -11.64 -0.84
CA ASP A 669 -11.97 -12.25 -0.19
C ASP A 669 -12.33 -12.87 1.16
N PHE A 670 -13.20 -12.26 1.97
CA PHE A 670 -13.72 -12.88 3.20
C PHE A 670 -14.44 -14.21 2.91
N LEU A 671 -15.31 -14.22 1.89
CA LEU A 671 -16.05 -15.42 1.49
C LEU A 671 -15.10 -16.56 1.12
N ARG A 672 -14.18 -16.32 0.18
CA ARG A 672 -13.22 -17.33 -0.29
C ARG A 672 -12.22 -17.75 0.80
N TYR A 673 -11.76 -16.80 1.61
CA TYR A 673 -10.83 -17.09 2.69
C TYR A 673 -11.47 -17.97 3.78
N TYR A 674 -12.68 -17.65 4.26
CA TYR A 674 -13.34 -18.47 5.27
C TYR A 674 -13.83 -19.82 4.74
N ALA A 675 -14.19 -19.90 3.45
CA ALA A 675 -14.42 -21.18 2.78
C ALA A 675 -13.17 -22.06 2.84
N GLU A 676 -11.99 -21.49 2.52
CA GLU A 676 -10.72 -22.22 2.59
C GLU A 676 -10.32 -22.60 4.01
N GLN A 677 -10.37 -21.66 4.96
CA GLN A 677 -10.08 -21.97 6.37
C GLN A 677 -10.98 -23.07 6.91
N THR A 678 -12.25 -23.11 6.49
CA THR A 678 -13.18 -24.19 6.84
C THR A 678 -12.70 -25.53 6.29
N ARG A 679 -12.34 -25.60 5.00
CA ARG A 679 -11.82 -26.83 4.36
C ARG A 679 -10.55 -27.35 5.07
N ARG A 680 -9.74 -26.45 5.60
CA ARG A 680 -8.47 -26.78 6.28
C ARG A 680 -8.62 -27.18 7.75
N THR A 681 -9.67 -26.74 8.44
CA THR A 681 -9.73 -26.83 9.92
C THR A 681 -10.98 -27.50 10.48
N LEU A 682 -12.16 -27.20 9.95
CA LEU A 682 -13.42 -27.61 10.58
C LEU A 682 -13.71 -29.06 10.21
N GLY A 683 -13.50 -29.96 11.18
CA GLY A 683 -14.07 -31.32 11.18
C GLY A 683 -15.52 -31.31 11.66
N PRO A 684 -16.02 -32.38 12.32
CA PRO A 684 -17.36 -32.42 12.92
C PRO A 684 -17.47 -31.51 14.17
N ALA A 685 -16.98 -30.28 14.08
CA ALA A 685 -17.01 -29.29 15.14
C ALA A 685 -18.46 -28.86 15.45
N THR A 686 -18.78 -28.76 16.74
CA THR A 686 -20.12 -28.38 17.19
C THR A 686 -20.26 -26.85 17.14
N PRO A 687 -21.21 -26.30 16.36
CA PRO A 687 -21.47 -24.87 16.31
C PRO A 687 -21.95 -24.33 17.67
N LEU A 688 -21.82 -23.02 17.89
CA LEU A 688 -22.36 -22.38 19.10
C LEU A 688 -23.89 -22.39 19.12
N GLY A 689 -24.52 -22.14 17.97
CA GLY A 689 -25.96 -21.90 17.83
C GLY A 689 -26.22 -20.58 17.11
N PRO A 690 -27.39 -19.93 17.26
CA PRO A 690 -27.67 -18.66 16.60
C PRO A 690 -26.66 -17.57 16.98
N ILE A 691 -26.12 -16.87 15.99
CA ILE A 691 -25.19 -15.75 16.17
C ILE A 691 -25.85 -14.45 15.68
N VAL A 692 -25.79 -13.41 16.52
CA VAL A 692 -26.19 -12.06 16.13
C VAL A 692 -24.98 -11.35 15.52
N CYS A 693 -25.09 -10.96 14.25
CA CYS A 693 -24.05 -10.20 13.55
C CYS A 693 -24.51 -8.74 13.43
N ILE A 694 -23.82 -7.82 14.10
CA ILE A 694 -24.08 -6.38 14.07
C ILE A 694 -22.90 -5.71 13.35
N SER A 695 -23.16 -5.03 12.24
CA SER A 695 -22.12 -4.42 11.39
C SER A 695 -22.23 -2.89 11.34
N PRO A 696 -21.13 -2.18 11.06
CA PRO A 696 -21.11 -0.73 10.96
C PRO A 696 -21.52 -0.24 9.56
N TRP A 697 -21.79 1.06 9.44
CA TRP A 697 -22.15 1.71 8.17
C TRP A 697 -20.96 2.01 7.27
N ASN A 698 -19.74 2.00 7.80
CA ASN A 698 -18.56 2.48 7.07
C ASN A 698 -17.90 1.41 6.19
N PHE A 699 -18.17 0.13 6.43
CA PHE A 699 -17.89 -1.00 5.54
C PHE A 699 -19.16 -1.85 5.43
N PRO A 700 -20.20 -1.28 4.81
CA PRO A 700 -21.55 -1.81 4.89
C PRO A 700 -21.75 -3.13 4.12
N LEU A 701 -20.82 -3.48 3.22
CA LEU A 701 -20.79 -4.79 2.56
C LEU A 701 -19.67 -5.67 3.12
N ALA A 702 -18.42 -5.19 3.18
CA ALA A 702 -17.27 -6.05 3.50
C ALA A 702 -17.35 -6.66 4.91
N ILE A 703 -17.47 -5.83 5.94
CA ILE A 703 -17.53 -6.29 7.34
C ILE A 703 -18.86 -7.02 7.59
N PHE A 704 -19.96 -6.55 6.99
CA PHE A 704 -21.26 -7.24 7.04
C PHE A 704 -21.14 -8.68 6.53
N THR A 705 -20.62 -8.86 5.32
CA THR A 705 -20.41 -10.17 4.71
C THR A 705 -19.38 -11.00 5.48
N GLY A 706 -18.27 -10.40 5.92
CA GLY A 706 -17.22 -11.10 6.66
C GLY A 706 -17.71 -11.75 7.95
N GLN A 707 -18.45 -11.01 8.78
CA GLN A 707 -19.00 -11.56 10.03
C GLN A 707 -20.00 -12.70 9.75
N ILE A 708 -20.92 -12.46 8.82
CA ILE A 708 -21.99 -13.41 8.47
C ILE A 708 -21.41 -14.70 7.87
N ALA A 709 -20.47 -14.57 6.92
CA ALA A 709 -19.82 -15.69 6.25
C ALA A 709 -19.11 -16.60 7.25
N ALA A 710 -18.33 -16.02 8.18
CA ALA A 710 -17.63 -16.76 9.21
C ALA A 710 -18.60 -17.54 10.12
N ALA A 711 -19.68 -16.91 10.57
CA ALA A 711 -20.68 -17.56 11.43
C ALA A 711 -21.40 -18.71 10.70
N LEU A 712 -21.86 -18.46 9.46
CA LEU A 712 -22.56 -19.46 8.64
C LEU A 712 -21.69 -20.68 8.34
N VAL A 713 -20.44 -20.46 7.94
CA VAL A 713 -19.54 -21.55 7.54
C VAL A 713 -19.09 -22.40 8.74
N ALA A 714 -19.01 -21.79 9.93
CA ALA A 714 -18.85 -22.49 11.21
C ALA A 714 -20.10 -23.29 11.64
N GLY A 715 -21.22 -23.16 10.92
CA GLY A 715 -22.45 -23.93 11.13
C GLY A 715 -23.52 -23.22 11.95
N ASN A 716 -23.35 -21.93 12.22
CA ASN A 716 -24.26 -21.13 13.04
C ASN A 716 -25.30 -20.42 12.16
N PRO A 717 -26.61 -20.49 12.48
CA PRO A 717 -27.57 -19.60 11.85
C PRO A 717 -27.35 -18.16 12.32
N VAL A 718 -27.60 -17.19 11.43
CA VAL A 718 -27.26 -15.79 11.62
C VAL A 718 -28.49 -14.90 11.62
N LEU A 719 -28.53 -14.01 12.61
CA LEU A 719 -29.43 -12.86 12.69
C LEU A 719 -28.59 -11.61 12.34
N ALA A 720 -28.72 -11.12 11.13
CA ALA A 720 -27.92 -10.01 10.61
C ALA A 720 -28.62 -8.66 10.84
N LYS A 721 -28.04 -7.81 11.68
CA LYS A 721 -28.47 -6.42 11.91
C LYS A 721 -27.45 -5.48 11.25
N PRO A 722 -27.76 -4.89 10.08
CA PRO A 722 -26.91 -3.87 9.48
C PRO A 722 -27.05 -2.54 10.21
N ALA A 723 -26.11 -1.63 10.03
CA ALA A 723 -26.26 -0.24 10.46
C ALA A 723 -27.50 0.40 9.79
N GLU A 724 -28.17 1.28 10.52
CA GLU A 724 -29.40 1.95 10.09
C GLU A 724 -29.18 2.88 8.88
N GLU A 725 -27.95 3.36 8.68
CA GLU A 725 -27.58 4.22 7.57
C GLU A 725 -27.42 3.45 6.25
N THR A 726 -27.04 2.17 6.30
CA THR A 726 -26.69 1.37 5.10
C THR A 726 -27.43 0.02 4.99
N PRO A 727 -28.77 -0.01 5.03
CA PRO A 727 -29.54 -1.25 5.02
C PRO A 727 -29.70 -1.89 3.63
N LEU A 728 -29.61 -1.12 2.53
CA LEU A 728 -29.89 -1.57 1.17
C LEU A 728 -28.80 -2.52 0.66
N ILE A 729 -27.53 -2.13 0.79
CA ILE A 729 -26.40 -2.98 0.41
C ILE A 729 -26.33 -4.25 1.27
N ALA A 730 -26.71 -4.16 2.55
CA ALA A 730 -26.83 -5.32 3.42
C ALA A 730 -27.93 -6.29 2.94
N ALA A 731 -29.08 -5.76 2.50
CA ALA A 731 -30.15 -6.57 1.92
C ALA A 731 -29.70 -7.26 0.63
N GLU A 732 -28.95 -6.56 -0.22
CA GLU A 732 -28.35 -7.12 -1.43
C GLU A 732 -27.32 -8.22 -1.10
N GLY A 733 -26.47 -8.02 -0.09
CA GLY A 733 -25.56 -9.05 0.40
C GLY A 733 -26.28 -10.31 0.89
N VAL A 734 -27.38 -10.16 1.63
CA VAL A 734 -28.23 -11.30 2.05
C VAL A 734 -28.89 -11.98 0.86
N ARG A 735 -29.33 -11.23 -0.15
CA ARG A 735 -29.90 -11.77 -1.38
C ARG A 735 -28.89 -12.66 -2.11
N ILE A 736 -27.66 -12.18 -2.30
CA ILE A 736 -26.56 -12.93 -2.92
C ILE A 736 -26.25 -14.20 -2.12
N LEU A 737 -26.12 -14.11 -0.80
CA LEU A 737 -25.86 -15.28 0.05
C LEU A 737 -26.98 -16.33 -0.05
N ARG A 738 -28.25 -15.91 -0.05
CA ARG A 738 -29.39 -16.82 -0.22
C ARG A 738 -29.40 -17.47 -1.60
N GLU A 739 -29.12 -16.70 -2.65
CA GLU A 739 -29.00 -17.18 -4.03
C GLU A 739 -27.86 -18.20 -4.18
N ALA A 740 -26.76 -18.02 -3.44
CA ALA A 740 -25.64 -18.96 -3.42
C ALA A 740 -25.93 -20.28 -2.68
N GLY A 741 -27.10 -20.41 -2.06
CA GLY A 741 -27.57 -21.64 -1.40
C GLY A 741 -27.68 -21.55 0.13
N ILE A 742 -27.48 -20.38 0.75
CA ILE A 742 -27.74 -20.22 2.18
C ILE A 742 -29.25 -20.24 2.45
N PRO A 743 -29.77 -21.17 3.27
CA PRO A 743 -31.21 -21.23 3.56
C PRO A 743 -31.72 -19.96 4.24
N ALA A 744 -32.95 -19.55 3.92
CA ALA A 744 -33.59 -18.40 4.57
C ALA A 744 -33.71 -18.56 6.09
N SER A 745 -33.78 -19.80 6.60
CA SER A 745 -33.75 -20.10 8.03
C SER A 745 -32.37 -19.95 8.67
N ALA A 746 -31.30 -20.08 7.89
CA ALA A 746 -29.93 -19.94 8.35
C ALA A 746 -29.45 -18.48 8.30
N LEU A 747 -30.04 -17.62 7.48
CA LEU A 747 -29.68 -16.20 7.38
C LEU A 747 -30.92 -15.31 7.31
N GLN A 748 -31.14 -14.52 8.35
CA GLN A 748 -32.24 -13.55 8.44
C GLN A 748 -31.69 -12.13 8.53
N LEU A 749 -32.30 -11.19 7.81
CA LEU A 749 -31.95 -9.77 7.85
C LEU A 749 -32.93 -9.03 8.75
N LEU A 750 -32.44 -8.21 9.67
CA LEU A 750 -33.26 -7.42 10.59
C LEU A 750 -32.81 -5.96 10.57
N PRO A 751 -33.21 -5.17 9.55
CA PRO A 751 -32.88 -3.75 9.49
C PRO A 751 -33.52 -2.98 10.66
N GLY A 752 -32.88 -1.91 11.12
CA GLY A 752 -33.40 -1.03 12.17
C GLY A 752 -32.29 -0.35 12.95
N ASP A 753 -32.66 0.41 13.98
CA ASP A 753 -31.74 1.15 14.85
C ASP A 753 -31.00 0.24 15.87
N GLY A 754 -30.17 0.85 16.71
CA GLY A 754 -29.49 0.17 17.81
C GLY A 754 -30.41 -0.56 18.81
N ARG A 755 -31.71 -0.22 18.88
CA ARG A 755 -32.68 -0.88 19.77
C ARG A 755 -33.07 -2.25 19.23
N VAL A 756 -33.11 -2.43 17.91
CA VAL A 756 -33.25 -3.75 17.28
C VAL A 756 -32.04 -4.61 17.63
N GLY A 757 -30.83 -4.06 17.51
CA GLY A 757 -29.60 -4.73 17.92
C GLY A 757 -29.62 -5.18 19.39
N ALA A 758 -29.99 -4.28 20.30
CA ALA A 758 -30.11 -4.59 21.73
C ALA A 758 -31.18 -5.67 22.02
N ALA A 759 -32.29 -5.68 21.29
CA ALA A 759 -33.33 -6.70 21.43
C ALA A 759 -32.84 -8.08 20.98
N LEU A 760 -32.03 -8.15 19.92
CA LEU A 760 -31.40 -9.39 19.46
C LEU A 760 -30.37 -9.88 20.48
N VAL A 761 -29.50 -9.00 20.97
CA VAL A 761 -28.50 -9.34 22.00
C VAL A 761 -29.15 -9.81 23.31
N ALA A 762 -30.36 -9.35 23.65
CA ALA A 762 -31.12 -9.83 24.80
C ALA A 762 -31.78 -11.21 24.56
N GLY A 763 -31.91 -11.64 23.31
CA GLY A 763 -32.45 -12.94 22.92
C GLY A 763 -31.60 -14.11 23.43
N ARG A 764 -32.15 -15.33 23.39
CA ARG A 764 -31.41 -16.56 23.76
C ARG A 764 -30.40 -17.00 22.69
N ASP A 765 -29.68 -16.07 22.10
CA ASP A 765 -28.66 -16.35 21.08
C ASP A 765 -27.36 -16.81 21.74
N ALA A 766 -26.56 -17.56 20.97
CA ALA A 766 -25.41 -18.32 21.44
C ALA A 766 -24.06 -17.60 21.21
N GLY A 767 -24.04 -16.49 20.46
CA GLY A 767 -22.86 -15.65 20.28
C GLY A 767 -23.23 -14.31 19.64
N VAL A 768 -22.33 -13.34 19.76
CA VAL A 768 -22.47 -12.01 19.13
C VAL A 768 -21.17 -11.64 18.43
N MET A 769 -21.28 -11.20 17.18
CA MET A 769 -20.21 -10.57 16.42
C MET A 769 -20.61 -9.11 16.21
N PHE A 770 -19.82 -8.19 16.76
CA PHE A 770 -20.09 -6.76 16.72
C PHE A 770 -18.88 -6.04 16.15
N THR A 771 -19.12 -5.14 15.20
CA THR A 771 -18.14 -4.13 14.81
C THR A 771 -18.78 -2.74 14.87
N GLY A 772 -18.18 -1.82 15.63
CA GLY A 772 -18.76 -0.49 15.85
C GLY A 772 -18.04 0.29 16.97
N SER A 773 -18.73 1.19 17.66
CA SER A 773 -18.09 2.01 18.70
C SER A 773 -17.79 1.23 19.99
N THR A 774 -16.75 1.65 20.72
CA THR A 774 -16.37 1.06 22.01
C THR A 774 -17.49 1.20 23.04
N GLU A 775 -18.24 2.30 23.02
CA GLU A 775 -19.36 2.55 23.92
C GLU A 775 -20.49 1.52 23.72
N VAL A 776 -20.87 1.26 22.47
CA VAL A 776 -21.92 0.28 22.16
C VAL A 776 -21.44 -1.14 22.45
N ALA A 777 -20.17 -1.47 22.16
CA ALA A 777 -19.59 -2.76 22.51
C ALA A 777 -19.68 -3.05 24.01
N ARG A 778 -19.41 -2.05 24.87
CA ARG A 778 -19.53 -2.18 26.33
C ARG A 778 -20.97 -2.41 26.78
N LEU A 779 -21.95 -1.76 26.14
CA LEU A 779 -23.37 -2.03 26.41
C LEU A 779 -23.75 -3.47 26.07
N ILE A 780 -23.29 -3.98 24.92
CA ILE A 780 -23.50 -5.37 24.51
C ILE A 780 -22.83 -6.34 25.50
N GLN A 781 -21.58 -6.07 25.89
CA GLN A 781 -20.86 -6.89 26.87
C GLN A 781 -21.62 -6.97 28.21
N ALA A 782 -22.11 -5.84 28.72
CA ALA A 782 -22.90 -5.79 29.95
C ALA A 782 -24.20 -6.59 29.84
N GLN A 783 -24.89 -6.54 28.70
CA GLN A 783 -26.09 -7.36 28.45
C GLN A 783 -25.76 -8.86 28.40
N LEU A 784 -24.64 -9.25 27.78
CA LEU A 784 -24.22 -10.65 27.68
C LEU A 784 -23.73 -11.20 29.02
N ALA A 785 -23.16 -10.35 29.90
CA ALA A 785 -22.60 -10.78 31.17
C ALA A 785 -23.63 -11.39 32.13
N ASP A 786 -24.90 -11.02 31.99
CA ASP A 786 -26.02 -11.60 32.75
C ASP A 786 -26.49 -12.96 32.19
N ARG A 787 -25.94 -13.41 31.06
CA ARG A 787 -26.36 -14.62 30.34
C ARG A 787 -25.24 -15.67 30.30
N LEU A 788 -25.65 -16.93 30.29
CA LEU A 788 -24.78 -18.07 30.00
C LEU A 788 -25.38 -18.90 28.86
N SER A 789 -24.50 -19.59 28.13
CA SER A 789 -24.88 -20.60 27.15
C SER A 789 -25.61 -21.77 27.82
N PRO A 790 -26.28 -22.66 27.05
CA PRO A 790 -26.87 -23.88 27.60
C PRO A 790 -25.89 -24.78 28.37
N ALA A 791 -24.59 -24.69 28.06
CA ALA A 791 -23.51 -25.43 28.74
C ALA A 791 -22.99 -24.72 30.01
N GLY A 792 -23.59 -23.60 30.42
CA GLY A 792 -23.16 -22.83 31.59
C GLY A 792 -21.84 -22.08 31.38
N ARG A 793 -21.53 -21.67 30.14
CA ARG A 793 -20.33 -20.89 29.77
C ARG A 793 -20.71 -19.46 29.36
N PRO A 794 -19.82 -18.46 29.48
CA PRO A 794 -20.06 -17.12 28.94
C PRO A 794 -20.41 -17.17 27.45
N VAL A 795 -21.36 -16.36 27.02
CA VAL A 795 -21.72 -16.21 25.60
C VAL A 795 -20.57 -15.51 24.87
N PRO A 796 -19.98 -16.11 23.81
CA PRO A 796 -18.89 -15.47 23.08
C PRO A 796 -19.31 -14.13 22.45
N LEU A 797 -18.48 -13.11 22.67
CA LEU A 797 -18.52 -11.81 22.01
C LEU A 797 -17.22 -11.62 21.24
N ILE A 798 -17.32 -11.37 19.94
CA ILE A 798 -16.23 -10.76 19.15
C ILE A 798 -16.63 -9.31 18.96
N ALA A 799 -15.88 -8.39 19.54
CA ALA A 799 -16.13 -6.96 19.43
C ALA A 799 -14.91 -6.28 18.85
N GLU A 800 -15.00 -5.84 17.60
CA GLU A 800 -13.98 -5.01 16.93
C GLU A 800 -14.45 -3.54 16.97
N THR A 801 -13.58 -2.66 17.46
CA THR A 801 -13.97 -1.28 17.80
C THR A 801 -13.03 -0.25 17.17
N GLY A 802 -13.15 1.01 17.58
CA GLY A 802 -12.42 2.14 17.02
C GLY A 802 -10.90 2.14 17.28
N GLY A 803 -10.23 3.17 16.77
CA GLY A 803 -8.79 3.34 16.95
C GLY A 803 -8.36 4.80 17.05
N GLN A 804 -7.33 5.07 17.85
CA GLN A 804 -6.61 6.34 17.86
C GLN A 804 -5.28 6.20 17.12
N ASN A 805 -5.37 5.84 15.84
CA ASN A 805 -4.23 5.34 15.07
C ASN A 805 -3.19 6.43 14.84
N ALA A 806 -1.93 6.11 15.14
CA ALA A 806 -0.81 7.02 14.99
C ALA A 806 0.14 6.60 13.86
N MET A 807 0.83 7.57 13.27
CA MET A 807 1.96 7.35 12.36
C MET A 807 3.16 8.13 12.85
N ILE A 808 4.29 7.45 13.12
CA ILE A 808 5.55 8.10 13.46
C ILE A 808 6.40 8.24 12.19
N VAL A 809 6.94 9.44 11.98
CA VAL A 809 7.83 9.76 10.87
C VAL A 809 9.13 10.31 11.44
N ASP A 810 10.26 9.72 11.05
CA ASP A 810 11.59 10.22 11.41
C ASP A 810 12.25 10.94 10.23
N SER A 811 13.41 11.57 10.47
CA SER A 811 14.10 12.37 9.44
C SER A 811 14.80 11.58 8.33
N SER A 812 14.68 10.25 8.35
CA SER A 812 15.15 9.37 7.28
C SER A 812 14.08 9.06 6.24
N ALA A 813 12.80 9.32 6.55
CA ALA A 813 11.70 9.10 5.64
C ALA A 813 11.74 10.01 4.41
N LEU A 814 11.13 9.57 3.31
CA LEU A 814 11.00 10.37 2.09
C LEU A 814 9.70 11.17 2.13
N ALA A 815 9.80 12.51 2.24
CA ALA A 815 8.64 13.40 2.39
C ALA A 815 7.54 13.17 1.34
N GLY A 816 7.90 13.00 0.06
CA GLY A 816 6.92 12.74 -1.01
C GLY A 816 6.12 11.44 -0.83
N GLN A 817 6.73 10.42 -0.22
CA GLN A 817 6.05 9.17 0.10
C GLN A 817 5.18 9.32 1.36
N VAL A 818 5.71 9.96 2.41
CA VAL A 818 5.01 10.24 3.66
C VAL A 818 3.73 11.01 3.38
N VAL A 819 3.80 12.10 2.62
CA VAL A 819 2.63 12.93 2.28
C VAL A 819 1.56 12.09 1.58
N GLY A 820 1.93 11.32 0.55
CA GLY A 820 0.97 10.46 -0.16
C GLY A 820 0.26 9.49 0.79
N ASP A 821 1.03 8.81 1.64
CA ASP A 821 0.51 7.84 2.60
C ASP A 821 -0.34 8.48 3.71
N VAL A 822 0.03 9.68 4.17
CA VAL A 822 -0.74 10.46 5.16
C VAL A 822 -2.07 10.92 4.59
N ILE A 823 -2.07 11.50 3.38
CA ILE A 823 -3.31 11.96 2.72
C ILE A 823 -4.27 10.79 2.53
N THR A 824 -3.77 9.67 1.99
CA THR A 824 -4.57 8.46 1.84
C THR A 824 -5.06 7.93 3.18
N SER A 825 -4.20 7.84 4.20
CA SER A 825 -4.58 7.24 5.48
C SER A 825 -5.57 8.09 6.29
N ALA A 826 -5.45 9.42 6.25
CA ALA A 826 -6.24 10.31 7.09
C ALA A 826 -7.58 10.71 6.44
N PHE A 827 -7.59 10.88 5.11
CA PHE A 827 -8.72 11.53 4.43
C PHE A 827 -9.49 10.61 3.48
N ASP A 828 -8.94 9.45 3.09
CA ASP A 828 -9.69 8.47 2.31
C ASP A 828 -11.00 8.10 3.02
N SER A 829 -12.08 7.99 2.24
CA SER A 829 -13.44 7.73 2.76
C SER A 829 -13.89 8.78 3.80
N ALA A 830 -13.43 10.02 3.65
CA ALA A 830 -13.63 11.10 4.63
C ALA A 830 -13.14 10.74 6.03
N GLY A 831 -12.04 9.97 6.14
CA GLY A 831 -11.51 9.50 7.42
C GLY A 831 -12.44 8.53 8.17
N GLN A 832 -13.47 8.00 7.51
CA GLN A 832 -14.46 7.11 8.11
C GLN A 832 -14.03 5.63 8.09
N ARG A 833 -12.71 5.37 8.16
CA ARG A 833 -12.20 4.01 8.38
C ARG A 833 -11.78 3.88 9.83
N CYS A 834 -12.05 2.74 10.47
CA CYS A 834 -11.50 2.45 11.79
C CYS A 834 -9.96 2.48 11.77
N SER A 835 -9.34 2.15 10.64
CA SER A 835 -7.90 2.20 10.39
C SER A 835 -7.34 3.58 10.01
N ALA A 836 -8.18 4.61 9.87
CA ALA A 836 -7.71 5.92 9.39
C ALA A 836 -6.72 6.58 10.35
N LEU A 837 -5.75 7.30 9.79
CA LEU A 837 -4.72 8.00 10.54
C LEU A 837 -5.33 9.18 11.31
N ARG A 838 -5.20 9.14 12.64
CA ARG A 838 -5.73 10.18 13.53
C ARG A 838 -4.65 11.13 14.01
N VAL A 839 -3.44 10.62 14.25
CA VAL A 839 -2.31 11.38 14.80
C VAL A 839 -1.03 11.13 14.00
N LEU A 840 -0.53 12.14 13.30
CA LEU A 840 0.79 12.14 12.69
C LEU A 840 1.82 12.71 13.67
N CYS A 841 2.88 11.96 13.92
CA CYS A 841 3.97 12.35 14.82
C CYS A 841 5.23 12.62 13.98
N LEU A 842 5.58 13.89 13.81
CA LEU A 842 6.72 14.32 12.98
C LEU A 842 7.95 14.64 13.82
N GLN A 843 9.11 14.14 13.41
CA GLN A 843 10.36 14.52 14.05
C GLN A 843 10.61 16.03 13.81
N GLU A 844 11.03 16.75 14.86
CA GLU A 844 11.11 18.21 14.84
C GLU A 844 12.01 18.78 13.72
N ASP A 845 13.06 18.05 13.31
CA ASP A 845 14.01 18.47 12.29
C ASP A 845 13.49 18.41 10.84
N VAL A 846 12.43 17.64 10.57
CA VAL A 846 11.75 17.65 9.26
C VAL A 846 10.54 18.58 9.24
N ALA A 847 10.01 18.94 10.41
CA ALA A 847 8.77 19.72 10.52
C ALA A 847 8.90 21.21 10.14
N GLY A 848 10.06 21.63 9.60
CA GLY A 848 10.39 22.99 9.14
C GLY A 848 10.53 24.01 10.28
N PRO A 849 11.44 25.00 10.17
CA PRO A 849 11.52 26.11 11.13
C PRO A 849 10.31 27.05 11.04
N HIS A 850 9.62 27.08 9.90
CA HIS A 850 8.40 27.84 9.69
C HIS A 850 7.19 26.92 9.49
N PRO A 851 6.09 27.10 10.25
CA PRO A 851 4.85 26.32 10.10
C PRO A 851 4.13 26.53 8.75
N ASP A 852 4.69 27.37 7.86
CA ASP A 852 4.23 27.56 6.49
C ASP A 852 5.02 26.74 5.46
N ASP A 853 6.11 26.06 5.83
CA ASP A 853 7.02 25.43 4.87
C ASP A 853 6.69 23.97 4.49
N ALA A 854 6.46 23.81 3.18
CA ALA A 854 6.38 22.61 2.34
C ALA A 854 5.37 21.51 2.71
N GLU A 855 5.35 20.98 3.93
CA GLU A 855 4.56 19.78 4.27
C GLU A 855 3.10 20.10 4.60
N GLY A 856 2.83 21.22 5.30
CA GLY A 856 1.48 21.77 5.45
C GLY A 856 0.88 22.24 4.11
N ARG A 857 1.71 22.76 3.19
CA ARG A 857 1.28 23.13 1.82
C ARG A 857 0.89 21.91 0.97
N ALA A 858 1.44 20.73 1.26
CA ALA A 858 1.21 19.53 0.48
C ALA A 858 -0.21 18.98 0.63
N ALA A 859 -0.80 19.08 1.82
CA ALA A 859 -2.20 18.71 2.03
C ALA A 859 -3.19 19.68 1.34
N ARG A 860 -2.82 20.97 1.22
CA ARG A 860 -3.72 22.05 0.77
C ARG A 860 -4.27 21.92 -0.66
N HIS A 861 -3.63 21.17 -1.54
CA HIS A 861 -3.96 21.19 -2.98
C HIS A 861 -4.41 19.85 -3.57
N CYS A 862 -4.58 18.82 -2.72
CA CYS A 862 -4.75 17.46 -3.19
C CYS A 862 -6.16 16.89 -3.03
N ILE A 863 -7.18 17.69 -2.65
CA ILE A 863 -8.51 17.14 -2.36
C ILE A 863 -9.60 17.99 -3.01
N SER A 864 -10.34 17.40 -3.94
CA SER A 864 -11.62 17.92 -4.41
C SER A 864 -12.77 17.15 -3.75
N ALA A 865 -13.75 17.88 -3.23
CA ALA A 865 -15.03 17.35 -2.75
C ALA A 865 -16.14 17.73 -3.75
N ALA A 866 -16.86 16.73 -4.28
CA ALA A 866 -18.10 16.88 -5.04
C ALA A 866 -18.91 15.56 -4.95
N PRO A 867 -20.22 15.54 -5.19
CA PRO A 867 -21.00 14.30 -5.18
C PRO A 867 -20.92 13.53 -6.52
N ILE A 868 -20.75 12.21 -6.47
CA ILE A 868 -20.95 11.23 -7.58
C ILE A 868 -20.17 11.49 -8.90
N VAL A 869 -18.89 11.87 -8.82
CA VAL A 869 -17.99 12.02 -10.01
C VAL A 869 -16.65 11.32 -9.76
N PHE A 870 -16.05 10.73 -10.79
CA PHE A 870 -14.75 10.02 -10.70
C PHE A 870 -13.60 10.91 -10.19
N SER A 871 -13.69 12.23 -10.38
CA SER A 871 -12.69 13.20 -9.92
C SER A 871 -12.69 13.41 -8.41
N VAL A 872 -13.71 12.94 -7.67
CA VAL A 872 -13.88 13.15 -6.24
C VAL A 872 -12.90 12.29 -5.44
N ASP A 873 -12.10 12.92 -4.59
CA ASP A 873 -11.18 12.20 -3.71
C ASP A 873 -11.83 11.86 -2.36
N VAL A 874 -12.61 12.80 -1.82
CA VAL A 874 -13.23 12.70 -0.49
C VAL A 874 -14.73 12.95 -0.61
N GLY A 875 -15.51 11.93 -0.24
CA GLY A 875 -16.96 11.97 -0.20
C GLY A 875 -17.53 12.65 1.05
N PRO A 876 -18.85 12.54 1.27
CA PRO A 876 -19.52 13.05 2.47
C PRO A 876 -19.17 12.22 3.71
N VAL A 877 -19.46 12.79 4.89
CA VAL A 877 -19.65 11.99 6.10
C VAL A 877 -21.05 11.37 6.08
N ILE A 878 -21.29 10.29 6.84
CA ILE A 878 -22.50 9.47 6.67
C ILE A 878 -23.81 10.17 7.05
N THR A 879 -23.78 11.07 8.03
CA THR A 879 -24.97 11.72 8.58
C THR A 879 -24.68 13.14 9.05
N SER A 880 -25.74 13.94 9.25
CA SER A 880 -25.64 15.25 9.89
C SER A 880 -25.14 15.15 11.34
N GLU A 881 -25.52 14.10 12.08
CA GLU A 881 -25.01 13.87 13.44
C GLU A 881 -23.50 13.64 13.44
N ALA A 882 -22.98 12.85 12.51
CA ALA A 882 -21.54 12.65 12.34
C ALA A 882 -20.85 13.99 12.04
N LYS A 883 -21.40 14.76 11.09
CA LYS A 883 -20.90 16.10 10.74
C LYS A 883 -20.82 17.01 11.97
N ASP A 884 -21.92 17.16 12.71
CA ASP A 884 -22.02 18.03 13.88
C ASP A 884 -21.03 17.61 14.98
N ASN A 885 -20.86 16.30 15.20
CA ASN A 885 -19.92 15.77 16.18
C ASN A 885 -18.46 16.11 15.82
N ILE A 886 -18.11 15.99 14.53
CA ILE A 886 -16.77 16.29 14.02
C ILE A 886 -16.51 17.80 14.09
N GLU A 887 -17.44 18.62 13.59
CA GLU A 887 -17.33 20.09 13.61
C GLU A 887 -17.22 20.63 15.05
N LYS A 888 -17.98 20.07 16.00
CA LYS A 888 -17.86 20.41 17.42
C LYS A 888 -16.45 20.14 17.97
N HIS A 889 -15.78 19.08 17.54
CA HIS A 889 -14.39 18.84 17.93
C HIS A 889 -13.42 19.83 17.30
N ILE A 890 -13.59 20.13 16.01
CA ILE A 890 -12.77 21.12 15.28
C ILE A 890 -12.87 22.49 15.95
N GLU A 891 -14.07 22.96 16.24
CA GLU A 891 -14.29 24.25 16.89
C GLU A 891 -13.80 24.27 18.34
N ARG A 892 -13.88 23.15 19.07
CA ARG A 892 -13.23 23.02 20.38
C ARG A 892 -11.71 23.20 20.27
N MET A 893 -11.05 22.54 19.31
CA MET A 893 -9.60 22.69 19.11
C MET A 893 -9.21 24.11 18.73
N ARG A 894 -9.99 24.74 17.83
CA ARG A 894 -9.83 26.15 17.47
C ARG A 894 -9.96 27.06 18.68
N GLY A 895 -10.96 26.83 19.52
CA GLY A 895 -11.18 27.57 20.77
C GLY A 895 -10.08 27.40 21.82
N LEU A 896 -9.33 26.28 21.77
CA LEU A 896 -8.13 26.06 22.59
C LEU A 896 -6.85 26.69 21.99
N GLY A 897 -6.97 27.45 20.90
CA GLY A 897 -5.85 28.13 20.24
C GLY A 897 -4.97 27.22 19.38
N ARG A 898 -5.43 26.00 19.06
CA ARG A 898 -4.71 25.09 18.15
C ARG A 898 -4.80 25.61 16.71
N LYS A 899 -3.73 25.46 15.94
CA LYS A 899 -3.73 25.83 14.51
C LYS A 899 -4.57 24.81 13.74
N VAL A 900 -5.57 25.31 13.02
CA VAL A 900 -6.53 24.51 12.25
C VAL A 900 -6.46 24.92 10.78
N GLU A 901 -6.10 23.99 9.90
CA GLU A 901 -6.11 24.18 8.45
C GLU A 901 -7.25 23.37 7.81
N GLN A 902 -8.03 24.00 6.93
CA GLN A 902 -9.15 23.36 6.23
C GLN A 902 -9.16 23.76 4.76
N ILE A 903 -9.64 22.84 3.93
CA ILE A 903 -9.91 23.09 2.51
C ILE A 903 -11.28 23.78 2.37
N GLY A 904 -11.42 24.68 1.39
CA GLY A 904 -12.73 25.25 1.05
C GLY A 904 -13.62 24.20 0.37
N LEU A 905 -14.84 24.03 0.87
CA LEU A 905 -15.85 23.19 0.21
C LEU A 905 -16.57 23.98 -0.89
N ALA A 906 -16.86 23.32 -2.01
CA ALA A 906 -17.66 23.90 -3.08
C ALA A 906 -19.14 24.02 -2.67
N SER A 907 -19.88 24.94 -3.28
CA SER A 907 -21.29 25.22 -2.94
C SER A 907 -22.21 24.00 -3.07
N GLU A 908 -21.89 23.11 -4.01
CA GLU A 908 -22.63 21.89 -4.30
C GLU A 908 -22.62 20.91 -3.13
N THR A 909 -21.68 21.03 -2.19
CA THR A 909 -21.63 20.17 -0.99
C THR A 909 -22.73 20.52 0.03
N GLY A 910 -23.39 21.67 -0.10
CA GLY A 910 -24.41 22.14 0.85
C GLY A 910 -25.71 21.33 0.86
N VAL A 911 -25.96 20.50 -0.16
CA VAL A 911 -27.13 19.61 -0.24
C VAL A 911 -26.90 18.23 0.40
N GLY A 912 -25.66 17.94 0.80
CA GLY A 912 -25.28 16.73 1.52
C GLY A 912 -24.63 17.04 2.86
N THR A 913 -23.93 16.07 3.41
CA THR A 913 -23.27 16.17 4.73
C THR A 913 -21.76 16.04 4.58
N PHE A 914 -21.07 17.15 4.33
CA PHE A 914 -19.62 17.17 4.14
C PHE A 914 -18.90 17.84 5.30
N VAL A 915 -17.70 17.33 5.59
CA VAL A 915 -16.69 17.98 6.45
C VAL A 915 -15.41 18.09 5.62
N PRO A 916 -14.77 19.28 5.53
CA PRO A 916 -13.53 19.40 4.79
C PRO A 916 -12.40 18.63 5.48
N PRO A 917 -11.46 18.03 4.71
CA PRO A 917 -10.20 17.59 5.25
C PRO A 917 -9.56 18.68 6.12
N THR A 918 -9.31 18.32 7.37
CA THR A 918 -8.90 19.26 8.42
C THR A 918 -7.61 18.77 9.05
N ILE A 919 -6.63 19.66 9.21
CA ILE A 919 -5.39 19.40 9.95
C ILE A 919 -5.38 20.26 11.21
N ILE A 920 -5.07 19.65 12.36
CA ILE A 920 -5.00 20.32 13.66
C ILE A 920 -3.64 20.05 14.29
N GLU A 921 -2.85 21.10 14.52
CA GLU A 921 -1.58 20.98 15.25
C GLU A 921 -1.85 20.92 16.76
N LEU A 922 -1.43 19.84 17.41
CA LEU A 922 -1.56 19.62 18.86
C LEU A 922 -0.20 19.79 19.55
N GLU A 923 -0.24 20.16 20.83
CA GLU A 923 0.96 20.26 21.67
C GLU A 923 1.39 18.88 22.18
N LYS A 924 0.42 18.05 22.59
CA LYS A 924 0.63 16.72 23.16
C LYS A 924 -0.48 15.77 22.70
N LEU A 925 -0.18 14.48 22.65
CA LEU A 925 -1.13 13.44 22.25
C LEU A 925 -2.35 13.39 23.19
N SER A 926 -2.14 13.67 24.49
CA SER A 926 -3.18 13.72 25.52
C SER A 926 -4.28 14.78 25.29
N ASP A 927 -4.09 15.74 24.39
CA ASP A 927 -5.13 16.71 24.01
C ASP A 927 -6.31 16.03 23.27
N LEU A 928 -6.04 14.85 22.69
CA LEU A 928 -7.00 14.04 21.97
C LEU A 928 -7.59 12.94 22.87
N GLN A 929 -8.80 13.20 23.38
CA GLN A 929 -9.42 12.38 24.42
C GLN A 929 -10.25 11.20 23.91
N ARG A 930 -10.71 11.25 22.66
CA ARG A 930 -11.61 10.26 22.04
C ARG A 930 -11.33 10.12 20.55
N GLU A 931 -11.80 9.05 19.94
CA GLU A 931 -11.80 8.94 18.48
C GLU A 931 -12.69 10.02 17.85
N VAL A 932 -12.18 10.67 16.81
CA VAL A 932 -12.92 11.60 15.95
C VAL A 932 -13.07 10.95 14.59
N PHE A 933 -14.25 10.41 14.32
CA PHE A 933 -14.51 9.55 13.17
C PHE A 933 -14.82 10.36 11.89
N GLY A 934 -13.85 11.15 11.44
CA GLY A 934 -13.99 12.03 10.28
C GLY A 934 -12.65 12.41 9.66
N PRO A 935 -12.63 13.33 8.67
CA PRO A 935 -11.43 13.68 7.92
C PRO A 935 -10.59 14.71 8.70
N VAL A 936 -10.22 14.38 9.94
CA VAL A 936 -9.48 15.24 10.87
C VAL A 936 -8.16 14.59 11.25
N LEU A 937 -7.07 15.12 10.71
CA LEU A 937 -5.71 14.72 11.05
C LEU A 937 -5.17 15.62 12.16
N HIS A 938 -4.69 15.02 13.25
CA HIS A 938 -3.94 15.74 14.28
C HIS A 938 -2.44 15.58 14.03
N VAL A 939 -1.65 16.61 14.27
CA VAL A 939 -0.19 16.59 14.09
C VAL A 939 0.48 16.96 15.40
N ILE A 940 1.43 16.15 15.85
CA ILE A 940 2.34 16.46 16.97
C ILE A 940 3.79 16.41 16.50
N ARG A 941 4.64 17.21 17.14
CA ARG A 941 6.09 17.22 16.92
C ARG A 941 6.81 16.52 18.06
N TYR A 942 7.89 15.81 17.77
CA TYR A 942 8.71 15.16 18.79
C TYR A 942 10.21 15.29 18.50
N ARG A 943 11.03 15.27 19.56
CA ARG A 943 12.48 15.16 19.45
C ARG A 943 12.88 13.70 19.32
N ARG A 944 13.92 13.39 18.53
CA ARG A 944 14.37 12.00 18.32
C ARG A 944 14.70 11.25 19.62
N ASP A 945 15.22 11.97 20.62
CA ASP A 945 15.56 11.44 21.94
C ASP A 945 14.31 11.11 22.79
N ASP A 946 13.16 11.70 22.46
CA ASP A 946 11.89 11.50 23.15
C ASP A 946 11.03 10.41 22.47
N LEU A 947 11.58 9.62 21.54
CA LEU A 947 10.85 8.58 20.78
C LEU A 947 10.17 7.55 21.69
N ASP A 948 10.85 7.06 22.73
CA ASP A 948 10.29 6.06 23.65
C ASP A 948 9.09 6.62 24.41
N ARG A 949 9.19 7.88 24.87
CA ARG A 949 8.09 8.59 25.53
C ARG A 949 6.91 8.76 24.57
N LEU A 950 7.17 9.09 23.31
CA LEU A 950 6.12 9.19 22.30
C LEU A 950 5.40 7.84 22.08
N VAL A 951 6.14 6.73 22.01
CA VAL A 951 5.53 5.39 21.89
C VAL A 951 4.68 5.07 23.13
N ASP A 952 5.14 5.47 24.31
CA ASP A 952 4.35 5.35 25.55
C ASP A 952 3.08 6.21 25.51
N ASP A 953 3.17 7.45 25.00
CA ASP A 953 2.02 8.36 24.84
C ASP A 953 0.98 7.78 23.87
N VAL A 954 1.41 7.15 22.76
CA VAL A 954 0.51 6.47 21.81
C VAL A 954 -0.18 5.28 22.47
N ASN A 955 0.58 4.44 23.18
CA ASN A 955 0.06 3.29 23.91
C ASN A 955 -0.89 3.71 25.06
N ALA A 956 -0.66 4.87 25.68
CA ALA A 956 -1.45 5.39 26.80
C ALA A 956 -2.88 5.76 26.42
N THR A 957 -3.19 5.91 25.11
CA THR A 957 -4.57 6.08 24.64
C THR A 957 -5.47 4.88 24.96
N GLY A 958 -4.88 3.71 25.23
CA GLY A 958 -5.60 2.46 25.48
C GLY A 958 -6.11 1.77 24.21
N TYR A 959 -6.05 2.43 23.05
CA TYR A 959 -6.33 1.84 21.74
C TYR A 959 -5.12 1.05 21.22
N GLY A 960 -5.31 0.32 20.13
CA GLY A 960 -4.26 -0.46 19.51
C GLY A 960 -4.74 -1.17 18.23
N LEU A 961 -5.24 -0.41 17.26
CA LEU A 961 -5.76 -0.95 16.00
C LEU A 961 -4.71 -0.91 14.89
N THR A 962 -4.50 0.26 14.26
CA THR A 962 -3.46 0.46 13.24
C THR A 962 -2.36 1.40 13.70
N PHE A 963 -1.15 1.18 13.21
CA PHE A 963 0.01 2.02 13.48
C PHE A 963 0.92 2.10 12.25
N GLY A 964 1.39 3.31 11.93
CA GLY A 964 2.33 3.57 10.83
C GLY A 964 3.72 3.95 11.33
N LEU A 965 4.75 3.48 10.66
CA LEU A 965 6.11 3.96 10.85
C LEU A 965 6.78 4.24 9.50
N HIS A 966 7.22 5.47 9.31
CA HIS A 966 8.06 5.86 8.18
C HIS A 966 9.48 6.12 8.67
N THR A 967 10.37 5.20 8.30
CA THR A 967 11.80 5.25 8.60
C THR A 967 12.55 4.30 7.67
N ARG A 968 13.81 4.64 7.37
CA ARG A 968 14.74 3.76 6.66
C ARG A 968 15.68 3.01 7.61
N LEU A 969 15.63 3.27 8.92
CA LEU A 969 16.59 2.78 9.91
C LEU A 969 16.07 1.51 10.60
N ASP A 970 16.80 0.41 10.46
CA ASP A 970 16.43 -0.88 11.08
C ASP A 970 16.38 -0.79 12.61
N GLU A 971 17.27 0.00 13.24
CA GLU A 971 17.19 0.25 14.68
C GLU A 971 15.87 0.88 15.09
N THR A 972 15.42 1.92 14.38
CA THR A 972 14.14 2.58 14.66
C THR A 972 12.98 1.62 14.43
N ILE A 973 13.00 0.82 13.34
CA ILE A 973 11.97 -0.18 13.06
C ILE A 973 11.90 -1.19 14.21
N ALA A 974 13.01 -1.83 14.55
CA ALA A 974 13.06 -2.85 15.60
C ALA A 974 12.67 -2.29 16.96
N HIS A 975 13.13 -1.08 17.29
CA HIS A 975 12.76 -0.40 18.53
C HIS A 975 11.24 -0.21 18.58
N VAL A 976 10.69 0.56 17.64
CA VAL A 976 9.28 1.01 17.70
C VAL A 976 8.34 -0.19 17.62
N THR A 977 8.58 -1.15 16.72
CA THR A 977 7.69 -2.33 16.58
C THR A 977 7.74 -3.28 17.76
N SER A 978 8.84 -3.30 18.54
CA SER A 978 8.93 -4.08 19.77
C SER A 978 8.21 -3.45 20.97
N ARG A 979 7.90 -2.16 20.90
CA ARG A 979 7.34 -1.36 22.00
C ARG A 979 5.89 -0.94 21.77
N ILE A 980 5.53 -0.64 20.52
CA ILE A 980 4.17 -0.26 20.15
C ILE A 980 3.20 -1.42 20.36
N LYS A 981 2.00 -1.12 20.87
CA LYS A 981 0.98 -2.13 21.15
C LYS A 981 -0.24 -1.90 20.26
N ALA A 982 -0.13 -2.27 19.00
CA ALA A 982 -1.22 -2.22 18.02
C ALA A 982 -1.30 -3.52 17.21
N GLY A 983 -2.52 -3.90 16.79
CA GLY A 983 -2.74 -5.16 16.09
C GLY A 983 -2.24 -5.17 14.63
N ASN A 984 -2.22 -4.03 13.95
CA ASN A 984 -1.79 -3.92 12.56
C ASN A 984 -0.74 -2.81 12.39
N LEU A 985 0.49 -3.21 12.08
CA LEU A 985 1.64 -2.34 11.88
C LEU A 985 1.94 -2.19 10.39
N TYR A 986 2.23 -0.96 9.95
CA TYR A 986 2.53 -0.66 8.56
C TYR A 986 3.82 0.15 8.46
N ILE A 987 4.82 -0.38 7.76
CA ILE A 987 6.14 0.23 7.65
C ILE A 987 6.34 0.76 6.23
N ASN A 988 6.62 2.06 6.11
CA ASN A 988 6.83 2.80 4.86
C ASN A 988 5.68 2.65 3.84
N ARG A 989 4.44 2.71 4.31
CA ARG A 989 3.21 2.69 3.49
C ARG A 989 2.06 3.35 4.26
N ASN A 990 0.92 3.53 3.61
CA ASN A 990 -0.34 3.89 4.27
C ASN A 990 -0.80 2.81 5.27
N ILE A 991 -1.68 3.19 6.21
CA ILE A 991 -2.14 2.33 7.32
C ILE A 991 -3.57 1.78 7.12
N ILE A 992 -4.10 1.84 5.90
CA ILE A 992 -5.48 1.46 5.57
C ILE A 992 -5.53 0.29 4.58
N GLY A 993 -6.72 -0.25 4.33
CA GLY A 993 -6.94 -1.27 3.29
C GLY A 993 -6.26 -2.60 3.59
N ALA A 994 -6.39 -3.09 4.83
CA ALA A 994 -5.90 -4.41 5.20
C ALA A 994 -6.53 -5.51 4.32
N VAL A 995 -5.71 -6.39 3.76
CA VAL A 995 -6.16 -7.43 2.83
C VAL A 995 -6.38 -8.73 3.59
N VAL A 996 -7.56 -9.33 3.42
CA VAL A 996 -7.98 -10.59 4.06
C VAL A 996 -6.95 -11.70 3.82
N GLY A 997 -6.48 -12.36 4.88
CA GLY A 997 -5.49 -13.43 4.80
C GLY A 997 -4.05 -12.97 4.50
N VAL A 998 -3.80 -11.66 4.36
CA VAL A 998 -2.46 -11.09 4.13
C VAL A 998 -2.07 -10.16 5.28
N GLN A 999 -2.97 -9.25 5.66
CA GLN A 999 -2.88 -8.50 6.91
C GLN A 999 -4.13 -8.77 7.76
N PRO A 1000 -4.24 -9.93 8.43
CA PRO A 1000 -5.33 -10.19 9.37
C PRO A 1000 -5.62 -8.96 10.23
N PHE A 1001 -6.88 -8.52 10.25
CA PHE A 1001 -7.25 -7.20 10.74
C PHE A 1001 -7.99 -7.28 12.07
N GLY A 1002 -7.55 -6.48 13.03
CA GLY A 1002 -8.16 -6.40 14.35
C GLY A 1002 -7.18 -5.88 15.38
N GLY A 1003 -7.71 -5.24 16.42
CA GLY A 1003 -6.91 -4.53 17.41
C GLY A 1003 -6.76 -5.27 18.74
N ARG A 1004 -6.25 -4.52 19.72
CA ARG A 1004 -6.21 -4.89 21.14
C ARG A 1004 -6.75 -3.75 22.00
N GLY A 1005 -6.92 -4.00 23.29
CA GLY A 1005 -7.31 -2.95 24.25
C GLY A 1005 -8.70 -2.38 23.92
N LEU A 1006 -8.81 -1.06 23.81
CA LEU A 1006 -10.05 -0.38 23.43
C LEU A 1006 -10.46 -0.58 21.97
N SER A 1007 -9.58 -1.16 21.14
CA SER A 1007 -9.80 -1.41 19.71
C SER A 1007 -10.37 -2.77 19.36
N GLY A 1008 -10.39 -3.72 20.31
CA GLY A 1008 -11.12 -4.96 20.09
C GLY A 1008 -10.71 -6.10 21.01
N THR A 1009 -11.54 -7.14 20.98
CA THR A 1009 -11.30 -8.39 21.72
C THR A 1009 -10.38 -9.34 20.94
N GLY A 1010 -10.40 -9.27 19.62
CA GLY A 1010 -10.00 -10.35 18.73
C GLY A 1010 -10.97 -11.54 18.79
N PRO A 1011 -10.69 -12.65 18.06
CA PRO A 1011 -9.59 -12.78 17.09
C PRO A 1011 -9.75 -11.89 15.86
N LYS A 1012 -8.67 -11.70 15.11
CA LYS A 1012 -8.63 -10.87 13.90
C LYS A 1012 -9.55 -11.41 12.80
N ALA A 1013 -10.35 -10.52 12.23
CA ALA A 1013 -11.08 -10.79 11.00
C ALA A 1013 -10.08 -11.07 9.86
N GLY A 1014 -10.39 -12.06 9.01
CA GLY A 1014 -9.51 -12.49 7.93
C GLY A 1014 -8.22 -13.16 8.43
N GLY A 1015 -8.17 -13.56 9.70
CA GLY A 1015 -7.09 -14.31 10.33
C GLY A 1015 -7.44 -15.78 10.56
N PRO A 1016 -6.43 -16.64 10.84
CA PRO A 1016 -6.63 -18.08 11.01
C PRO A 1016 -7.38 -18.44 12.30
N LEU A 1017 -7.35 -17.58 13.34
CA LEU A 1017 -8.04 -17.85 14.62
C LEU A 1017 -9.55 -17.59 14.58
N TYR A 1018 -10.05 -16.88 13.55
CA TYR A 1018 -11.40 -16.30 13.55
C TYR A 1018 -12.51 -17.36 13.67
N LEU A 1019 -12.48 -18.39 12.83
CA LEU A 1019 -13.51 -19.44 12.81
C LEU A 1019 -13.54 -20.26 14.10
N GLY A 1020 -12.38 -20.41 14.78
CA GLY A 1020 -12.28 -21.15 16.03
C GLY A 1020 -13.12 -20.54 17.16
N ARG A 1021 -13.42 -19.24 17.09
CA ARG A 1021 -14.24 -18.55 18.11
C ARG A 1021 -15.75 -18.79 17.93
N LEU A 1022 -16.13 -19.33 16.77
CA LEU A 1022 -17.52 -19.51 16.34
C LEU A 1022 -17.99 -20.97 16.48
N VAL A 1023 -17.18 -21.80 17.14
CA VAL A 1023 -17.48 -23.19 17.50
C VAL A 1023 -17.23 -23.40 18.99
N THR A 1024 -17.81 -24.45 19.55
CA THR A 1024 -17.68 -24.77 20.98
C THR A 1024 -16.29 -25.30 21.35
N THR A 1025 -15.66 -26.06 20.45
CA THR A 1025 -14.27 -26.53 20.57
C THR A 1025 -13.49 -26.02 19.37
N ALA A 1026 -12.49 -25.16 19.60
CA ALA A 1026 -11.69 -24.58 18.54
C ALA A 1026 -10.82 -25.65 17.86
N PRO A 1027 -10.74 -25.70 16.52
CA PRO A 1027 -9.78 -26.55 15.82
C PRO A 1027 -8.36 -25.98 15.96
N VAL A 1028 -7.35 -26.77 15.59
CA VAL A 1028 -5.99 -26.27 15.36
C VAL A 1028 -5.95 -25.56 14.00
N PRO A 1029 -5.69 -24.25 13.94
CA PRO A 1029 -5.62 -23.51 12.68
C PRO A 1029 -4.40 -23.90 11.83
N PRO A 1030 -4.39 -23.61 10.52
CA PRO A 1030 -3.25 -23.94 9.66
C PRO A 1030 -2.01 -23.18 10.12
N GLN A 1031 -0.86 -23.86 10.15
CA GLN A 1031 0.44 -23.30 10.57
C GLN A 1031 0.47 -22.77 12.02
N HIS A 1032 -0.52 -23.11 12.86
CA HIS A 1032 -0.62 -22.62 14.24
C HIS A 1032 0.14 -23.50 15.23
N SER A 1033 1.45 -23.31 15.32
CA SER A 1033 2.32 -24.01 16.29
C SER A 1033 3.59 -23.22 16.54
N SER A 1034 4.17 -23.30 17.73
CA SER A 1034 5.47 -22.72 18.04
C SER A 1034 6.44 -23.78 18.56
N VAL A 1035 7.73 -23.63 18.22
CA VAL A 1035 8.81 -24.45 18.79
C VAL A 1035 9.33 -23.86 20.10
N HIS A 1036 8.86 -22.67 20.48
CA HIS A 1036 9.27 -21.97 21.69
C HIS A 1036 8.37 -22.34 22.87
N THR A 1037 8.97 -22.57 24.03
CA THR A 1037 8.25 -22.74 25.30
C THR A 1037 8.62 -21.59 26.23
N ASP A 1038 7.64 -20.97 26.87
CA ASP A 1038 7.89 -19.85 27.79
C ASP A 1038 8.77 -20.32 28.98
N PRO A 1039 9.88 -19.62 29.29
CA PRO A 1039 10.81 -20.04 30.33
C PRO A 1039 10.20 -19.96 31.75
N VAL A 1040 9.27 -19.03 32.00
CA VAL A 1040 8.61 -18.88 33.31
C VAL A 1040 7.65 -20.06 33.55
N LEU A 1041 7.00 -20.56 32.50
CA LEU A 1041 6.21 -21.78 32.60
C LEU A 1041 7.08 -23.00 32.97
N LEU A 1042 8.27 -23.14 32.39
CA LEU A 1042 9.17 -24.25 32.72
C LEU A 1042 9.58 -24.21 34.20
N ASP A 1043 9.85 -23.02 34.73
CA ASP A 1043 10.15 -22.83 36.16
C ASP A 1043 8.92 -23.13 37.04
N PHE A 1044 7.72 -22.74 36.60
CA PHE A 1044 6.47 -23.07 37.28
C PHE A 1044 6.22 -24.58 37.31
N ALA A 1045 6.43 -25.28 36.19
CA ALA A 1045 6.30 -26.73 36.12
C ALA A 1045 7.30 -27.46 37.03
N LYS A 1046 8.56 -26.98 37.12
CA LYS A 1046 9.54 -27.51 38.09
C LYS A 1046 9.13 -27.26 39.53
N TRP A 1047 8.55 -26.09 39.81
CA TRP A 1047 8.06 -25.77 41.15
C TRP A 1047 6.86 -26.64 41.56
N LEU A 1048 5.92 -26.90 40.64
CA LEU A 1048 4.82 -27.85 40.83
C LEU A 1048 5.34 -29.27 41.10
N ASP A 1049 6.39 -29.69 40.39
CA ASP A 1049 7.03 -30.99 40.59
C ASP A 1049 7.64 -31.09 41.99
N GLY A 1050 8.32 -30.03 42.44
CA GLY A 1050 8.82 -29.90 43.82
C GLY A 1050 7.73 -29.94 44.90
N LYS A 1051 6.47 -29.61 44.56
CA LYS A 1051 5.31 -29.75 45.45
C LYS A 1051 4.61 -31.11 45.37
N GLY A 1052 4.99 -31.97 44.42
CA GLY A 1052 4.33 -33.25 44.18
C GLY A 1052 2.99 -33.15 43.43
N ALA A 1053 2.69 -32.00 42.81
CA ALA A 1053 1.45 -31.76 42.04
C ALA A 1053 1.54 -32.36 40.62
N ARG A 1054 1.70 -33.68 40.51
CA ARG A 1054 2.09 -34.37 39.26
C ARG A 1054 1.14 -34.12 38.08
N ALA A 1055 -0.18 -34.12 38.33
CA ALA A 1055 -1.16 -33.89 37.27
C ALA A 1055 -1.02 -32.46 36.70
N GLU A 1056 -0.81 -31.48 37.57
CA GLU A 1056 -0.61 -30.09 37.19
C GLU A 1056 0.74 -29.86 36.50
N VAL A 1057 1.80 -30.62 36.85
CA VAL A 1057 3.07 -30.61 36.11
C VAL A 1057 2.87 -31.05 34.67
N GLU A 1058 2.13 -32.14 34.45
CA GLU A 1058 1.84 -32.65 33.12
C GLU A 1058 0.98 -31.64 32.33
N ALA A 1059 -0.07 -31.09 32.94
CA ALA A 1059 -0.88 -30.04 32.34
C ALA A 1059 -0.05 -28.80 31.98
N ALA A 1060 0.87 -28.38 32.84
CA ALA A 1060 1.78 -27.26 32.57
C ALA A 1060 2.71 -27.55 31.38
N ARG A 1061 3.29 -28.75 31.29
CA ARG A 1061 4.15 -29.13 30.15
C ARG A 1061 3.35 -29.24 28.85
N ASN A 1062 2.14 -29.77 28.91
CA ASN A 1062 1.24 -29.87 27.75
C ASN A 1062 0.82 -28.48 27.27
N ALA A 1063 0.45 -27.57 28.19
CA ALA A 1063 0.14 -26.19 27.85
C ALA A 1063 1.34 -25.48 27.18
N GLY A 1064 2.56 -25.73 27.67
CA GLY A 1064 3.79 -25.19 27.08
C GLY A 1064 4.06 -25.67 25.66
N SER A 1065 3.82 -26.96 25.38
CA SER A 1065 4.00 -27.54 24.05
C SER A 1065 2.89 -27.19 23.06
N SER A 1066 1.66 -27.00 23.54
CA SER A 1066 0.49 -26.64 22.72
C SER A 1066 0.39 -25.13 22.46
N SER A 1067 1.12 -24.30 23.21
CA SER A 1067 1.13 -22.86 23.02
C SER A 1067 1.77 -22.49 21.67
N ALA A 1068 1.10 -21.59 20.93
CA ALA A 1068 1.64 -21.01 19.71
C ALA A 1068 2.38 -19.67 19.94
N LEU A 1069 2.72 -19.34 21.20
CA LEU A 1069 3.48 -18.13 21.53
C LEU A 1069 4.82 -18.11 20.79
N GLY A 1070 5.12 -16.99 20.13
CA GLY A 1070 6.34 -16.84 19.33
C GLY A 1070 6.23 -17.39 17.91
N LEU A 1071 5.03 -17.79 17.46
CA LEU A 1071 4.77 -18.02 16.03
C LEU A 1071 5.15 -16.76 15.25
N ASP A 1072 5.90 -16.94 14.16
CA ASP A 1072 6.33 -15.89 13.23
C ASP A 1072 6.24 -16.43 11.79
N LEU A 1073 5.26 -15.94 11.04
CA LEU A 1073 4.95 -16.38 9.67
C LEU A 1073 5.00 -15.21 8.70
N GLU A 1074 5.54 -15.45 7.50
CA GLU A 1074 5.32 -14.59 6.34
C GLU A 1074 4.14 -15.11 5.52
N LEU A 1075 3.09 -14.30 5.39
CA LEU A 1075 1.87 -14.63 4.65
C LEU A 1075 2.02 -14.31 3.15
N PRO A 1076 1.53 -15.18 2.24
CA PRO A 1076 1.54 -14.90 0.80
C PRO A 1076 0.85 -13.58 0.45
N GLY A 1077 1.51 -12.76 -0.37
CA GLY A 1077 1.08 -11.41 -0.68
C GLY A 1077 1.66 -10.88 -2.00
N PRO A 1078 1.37 -9.62 -2.35
CA PRO A 1078 1.94 -8.98 -3.53
C PRO A 1078 3.46 -8.82 -3.40
N VAL A 1079 4.16 -8.79 -4.52
CA VAL A 1079 5.59 -8.49 -4.55
C VAL A 1079 5.88 -7.07 -4.06
N GLY A 1080 7.06 -6.85 -3.49
CA GLY A 1080 7.46 -5.55 -2.95
C GLY A 1080 6.79 -5.22 -1.62
N GLU A 1081 6.23 -6.24 -0.97
CA GLU A 1081 5.74 -6.23 0.40
C GLU A 1081 6.16 -7.50 1.11
N ARG A 1082 6.42 -7.39 2.41
CA ARG A 1082 6.58 -8.52 3.32
C ARG A 1082 5.51 -8.41 4.39
N ASN A 1083 4.68 -9.43 4.50
CA ASN A 1083 3.50 -9.42 5.35
C ASN A 1083 3.64 -10.47 6.44
N LEU A 1084 3.94 -10.02 7.65
CA LEU A 1084 4.21 -10.88 8.79
C LEU A 1084 2.97 -11.04 9.65
N TYR A 1085 2.79 -12.24 10.22
CA TYR A 1085 1.80 -12.56 11.22
C TYR A 1085 2.50 -13.26 12.38
N THR A 1086 2.38 -12.66 13.56
CA THR A 1086 3.09 -13.10 14.77
C THR A 1086 2.14 -13.25 15.95
N LEU A 1087 2.45 -14.17 16.87
CA LEU A 1087 1.68 -14.39 18.10
C LEU A 1087 2.49 -14.03 19.35
N HIS A 1088 1.97 -13.05 20.08
CA HIS A 1088 2.59 -12.49 21.29
C HIS A 1088 1.76 -12.81 22.54
N ALA A 1089 2.28 -12.50 23.72
CA ALA A 1089 1.47 -12.46 24.93
C ALA A 1089 0.43 -11.33 24.85
N ARG A 1090 -0.78 -11.55 25.37
CA ARG A 1090 -1.82 -10.50 25.45
C ARG A 1090 -1.47 -9.41 26.48
N GLY A 1091 -0.85 -9.81 27.59
CA GLY A 1091 -0.42 -8.90 28.65
C GLY A 1091 -0.63 -9.47 30.04
N ARG A 1092 -1.56 -8.89 30.80
CA ARG A 1092 -1.93 -9.33 32.16
C ARG A 1092 -3.31 -9.98 32.15
N ILE A 1093 -3.41 -11.23 32.56
CA ILE A 1093 -4.67 -12.00 32.61
C ILE A 1093 -5.22 -11.99 34.04
N LEU A 1094 -6.51 -11.67 34.19
CA LEU A 1094 -7.20 -11.78 35.46
C LEU A 1094 -7.54 -13.25 35.73
N LEU A 1095 -7.04 -13.81 36.82
CA LEU A 1095 -7.33 -15.17 37.26
C LEU A 1095 -8.33 -15.12 38.41
N VAL A 1096 -9.48 -15.76 38.23
CA VAL A 1096 -10.51 -15.90 39.27
C VAL A 1096 -10.68 -17.39 39.57
N PRO A 1097 -9.73 -17.99 40.31
CA PRO A 1097 -9.79 -19.40 40.69
C PRO A 1097 -10.81 -19.63 41.82
N ALA A 1098 -11.22 -20.89 41.98
CA ALA A 1098 -12.02 -21.38 43.09
C ALA A 1098 -11.30 -22.49 43.87
N THR A 1099 -10.39 -23.23 43.23
CA THR A 1099 -9.62 -24.31 43.85
C THR A 1099 -8.13 -24.15 43.60
N GLU A 1100 -7.30 -24.81 44.42
CA GLU A 1100 -5.85 -24.81 44.24
C GLU A 1100 -5.43 -25.41 42.88
N SER A 1101 -6.00 -26.56 42.51
CA SER A 1101 -5.71 -27.20 41.21
C SER A 1101 -6.17 -26.33 40.05
N GLY A 1102 -7.35 -25.70 40.14
CA GLY A 1102 -7.83 -24.76 39.13
C GLY A 1102 -6.93 -23.54 38.97
N LEU A 1103 -6.43 -22.97 40.07
CA LEU A 1103 -5.41 -21.91 40.03
C LEU A 1103 -4.14 -22.36 39.32
N TYR A 1104 -3.64 -23.57 39.59
CA TYR A 1104 -2.44 -24.08 38.91
C TYR A 1104 -2.65 -24.28 37.40
N HIS A 1105 -3.81 -24.78 36.97
CA HIS A 1105 -4.15 -24.90 35.55
C HIS A 1105 -4.31 -23.53 34.87
N GLN A 1106 -4.92 -22.57 35.55
CA GLN A 1106 -5.04 -21.19 35.07
C GLN A 1106 -3.67 -20.52 34.91
N LEU A 1107 -2.78 -20.68 35.90
CA LEU A 1107 -1.39 -20.22 35.83
C LEU A 1107 -0.64 -20.90 34.69
N ALA A 1108 -0.76 -22.21 34.55
CA ALA A 1108 -0.14 -22.95 33.45
C ALA A 1108 -0.55 -22.39 32.08
N ALA A 1109 -1.85 -22.20 31.85
CA ALA A 1109 -2.37 -21.65 30.60
C ALA A 1109 -1.89 -20.21 30.32
N ALA A 1110 -1.92 -19.33 31.33
CA ALA A 1110 -1.50 -17.94 31.18
C ALA A 1110 0.02 -17.81 30.98
N LEU A 1111 0.84 -18.56 31.74
CA LEU A 1111 2.29 -18.55 31.62
C LEU A 1111 2.76 -19.19 30.31
N ALA A 1112 2.12 -20.27 29.85
CA ALA A 1112 2.40 -20.90 28.54
C ALA A 1112 2.33 -19.93 27.36
N THR A 1113 1.45 -18.95 27.50
CA THR A 1113 1.15 -17.94 26.49
C THR A 1113 1.83 -16.60 26.80
N GLY A 1114 2.85 -16.61 27.67
CA GLY A 1114 3.75 -15.48 27.92
C GLY A 1114 3.17 -14.39 28.81
N ASN A 1115 1.98 -14.60 29.37
CA ASN A 1115 1.28 -13.57 30.11
C ASN A 1115 1.75 -13.44 31.56
N SER A 1116 1.58 -12.24 32.10
CA SER A 1116 1.52 -12.01 33.55
C SER A 1116 0.09 -12.20 34.06
N VAL A 1117 -0.09 -12.31 35.37
CA VAL A 1117 -1.39 -12.57 35.99
C VAL A 1117 -1.68 -11.67 37.18
N ALA A 1118 -2.96 -11.32 37.35
CA ALA A 1118 -3.50 -10.81 38.60
C ALA A 1118 -4.50 -11.83 39.14
N ILE A 1119 -4.24 -12.39 40.31
CA ILE A 1119 -5.09 -13.42 40.92
C ILE A 1119 -6.06 -12.75 41.89
N ASP A 1120 -7.34 -13.09 41.80
CA ASP A 1120 -8.37 -12.64 42.73
C ASP A 1120 -7.99 -12.98 44.18
N ALA A 1121 -7.69 -11.96 44.97
CA ALA A 1121 -7.32 -12.12 46.36
C ALA A 1121 -8.48 -12.65 47.22
N ALA A 1122 -9.73 -12.50 46.77
CA ALA A 1122 -10.90 -13.05 47.44
C ALA A 1122 -11.02 -14.58 47.32
N SER A 1123 -10.23 -15.22 46.45
CA SER A 1123 -10.17 -16.69 46.36
C SER A 1123 -9.59 -17.37 47.61
N GLY A 1124 -8.80 -16.65 48.42
CA GLY A 1124 -8.14 -17.22 49.61
C GLY A 1124 -6.98 -18.17 49.32
N LEU A 1125 -6.52 -18.25 48.07
CA LEU A 1125 -5.50 -19.21 47.61
C LEU A 1125 -4.06 -18.69 47.70
N GLN A 1126 -3.80 -17.64 48.49
CA GLN A 1126 -2.45 -17.08 48.65
C GLN A 1126 -1.44 -18.11 49.16
N ALA A 1127 -1.88 -18.99 50.06
CA ALA A 1127 -1.05 -20.05 50.62
C ALA A 1127 -0.61 -21.07 49.55
N SER A 1128 -1.43 -21.30 48.52
CA SER A 1128 -1.14 -22.22 47.41
C SER A 1128 0.08 -21.77 46.62
N LEU A 1129 0.46 -20.49 46.61
CA LEU A 1129 1.63 -19.97 45.88
C LEU A 1129 2.84 -19.64 46.77
N LYS A 1130 2.93 -20.24 47.96
CA LYS A 1130 4.10 -20.06 48.83
C LYS A 1130 5.38 -20.61 48.17
N ASN A 1131 6.49 -19.89 48.32
CA ASN A 1131 7.82 -20.24 47.82
C ASN A 1131 7.91 -20.37 46.28
N LEU A 1132 7.16 -19.55 45.53
CA LEU A 1132 7.31 -19.50 44.07
C LEU A 1132 8.75 -19.09 43.68
N PRO A 1133 9.28 -19.62 42.56
CA PRO A 1133 10.51 -19.10 41.98
C PRO A 1133 10.37 -17.62 41.67
N GLN A 1134 11.44 -16.85 41.84
CA GLN A 1134 11.42 -15.39 41.60
C GLN A 1134 10.95 -15.06 40.18
N THR A 1135 11.36 -15.85 39.18
CA THR A 1135 10.94 -15.71 37.79
C THR A 1135 9.42 -15.78 37.62
N VAL A 1136 8.76 -16.71 38.30
CA VAL A 1136 7.30 -16.83 38.34
C VAL A 1136 6.67 -15.71 39.16
N GLY A 1137 7.26 -15.40 40.32
CA GLY A 1137 6.79 -14.32 41.20
C GLY A 1137 6.73 -12.95 40.52
N LEU A 1138 7.65 -12.64 39.61
CA LEU A 1138 7.64 -11.39 38.82
C LEU A 1138 6.43 -11.27 37.89
N ARG A 1139 5.79 -12.39 37.53
CA ARG A 1139 4.59 -12.42 36.69
C ARG A 1139 3.30 -12.56 37.50
N VAL A 1140 3.36 -12.75 38.81
CA VAL A 1140 2.19 -12.99 39.66
C VAL A 1140 1.94 -11.80 40.59
N SER A 1141 0.77 -11.19 40.49
CA SER A 1141 0.25 -10.25 41.50
C SER A 1141 -1.09 -10.73 42.06
N TRP A 1142 -1.44 -10.27 43.25
CA TRP A 1142 -2.76 -10.51 43.86
C TRP A 1142 -3.57 -9.23 43.83
N SER A 1143 -4.81 -9.30 43.34
CA SER A 1143 -5.70 -8.14 43.20
C SER A 1143 -6.86 -8.22 44.18
N LYS A 1144 -7.00 -7.19 45.02
CA LYS A 1144 -8.18 -6.98 45.87
C LYS A 1144 -9.22 -6.09 45.18
N ASP A 1145 -8.77 -5.22 44.28
CA ASP A 1145 -9.59 -4.31 43.50
C ASP A 1145 -9.20 -4.46 42.02
N TRP A 1146 -10.00 -5.25 41.30
CA TRP A 1146 -9.74 -5.56 39.90
C TRP A 1146 -9.78 -4.31 39.01
N ALA A 1147 -10.57 -3.29 39.38
CA ALA A 1147 -10.71 -2.08 38.58
C ALA A 1147 -9.47 -1.19 38.70
N ALA A 1148 -8.85 -1.14 39.88
CA ALA A 1148 -7.62 -0.39 40.11
C ALA A 1148 -6.38 -1.07 39.51
N ASP A 1149 -6.36 -2.41 39.48
CA ASP A 1149 -5.21 -3.20 39.04
C ASP A 1149 -5.20 -3.52 37.53
N GLY A 1150 -6.21 -3.05 36.80
CA GLY A 1150 -6.30 -3.14 35.34
C GLY A 1150 -5.37 -2.16 34.60
N PRO A 1151 -5.46 -2.09 33.26
CA PRO A 1151 -6.30 -2.92 32.39
C PRO A 1151 -5.75 -4.33 32.23
N PHE A 1152 -6.63 -5.33 32.25
CA PHE A 1152 -6.29 -6.70 31.88
C PHE A 1152 -6.47 -6.92 30.38
N ALA A 1153 -5.92 -8.02 29.86
CA ALA A 1153 -5.99 -8.38 28.44
C ALA A 1153 -6.88 -9.61 28.16
N GLY A 1154 -7.42 -10.23 29.22
CA GLY A 1154 -8.29 -11.40 29.21
C GLY A 1154 -8.55 -11.87 30.63
N ALA A 1155 -9.43 -12.86 30.81
CA ALA A 1155 -9.71 -13.44 32.12
C ALA A 1155 -9.97 -14.95 32.06
N LEU A 1156 -9.48 -15.68 33.06
CA LEU A 1156 -9.78 -17.10 33.27
C LEU A 1156 -10.56 -17.25 34.58
N VAL A 1157 -11.73 -17.89 34.51
CA VAL A 1157 -12.66 -18.02 35.63
C VAL A 1157 -12.90 -19.49 35.93
N GLU A 1158 -12.85 -19.84 37.21
CA GLU A 1158 -13.27 -21.15 37.72
C GLU A 1158 -14.55 -21.00 38.53
N GLY A 1159 -15.54 -21.85 38.30
CA GLY A 1159 -16.72 -21.91 39.16
C GLY A 1159 -17.88 -22.71 38.58
N ASP A 1160 -18.94 -22.82 39.38
CA ASP A 1160 -20.25 -23.23 38.87
C ASP A 1160 -20.89 -22.10 38.03
N ALA A 1161 -22.06 -22.37 37.44
CA ALA A 1161 -22.73 -21.41 36.57
C ALA A 1161 -23.05 -20.08 37.28
N GLU A 1162 -23.46 -20.10 38.55
CA GLU A 1162 -23.82 -18.87 39.27
C GLU A 1162 -22.58 -18.04 39.61
N ARG A 1163 -21.48 -18.68 40.03
CA ARG A 1163 -20.19 -18.01 40.20
C ARG A 1163 -19.69 -17.43 38.88
N ILE A 1164 -19.73 -18.20 37.78
CA ILE A 1164 -19.31 -17.74 36.45
C ILE A 1164 -20.12 -16.50 36.05
N ARG A 1165 -21.44 -16.52 36.21
CA ARG A 1165 -22.31 -15.37 35.90
C ARG A 1165 -21.95 -14.15 36.75
N ALA A 1166 -21.82 -14.32 38.06
CA ALA A 1166 -21.48 -13.23 38.98
C ALA A 1166 -20.13 -12.58 38.63
N VAL A 1167 -19.11 -13.41 38.37
CA VAL A 1167 -17.77 -12.94 37.97
C VAL A 1167 -17.81 -12.26 36.61
N ASN A 1168 -18.54 -12.81 35.64
CA ASN A 1168 -18.65 -12.22 34.31
C ASN A 1168 -19.30 -10.82 34.35
N LYS A 1169 -20.30 -10.60 35.22
CA LYS A 1169 -20.89 -9.27 35.48
C LYS A 1169 -19.89 -8.30 36.10
N ALA A 1170 -19.10 -8.75 37.07
CA ALA A 1170 -18.05 -7.94 37.67
C ALA A 1170 -16.97 -7.57 36.64
N ILE A 1171 -16.56 -8.51 35.79
CA ILE A 1171 -15.60 -8.26 34.70
C ILE A 1171 -16.14 -7.26 33.68
N ALA A 1172 -17.39 -7.39 33.25
CA ALA A 1172 -18.01 -6.45 32.30
C ALA A 1172 -18.15 -5.02 32.86
N ALA A 1173 -18.15 -4.86 34.19
CA ALA A 1173 -18.18 -3.57 34.86
C ALA A 1173 -16.80 -2.90 34.95
N LEU A 1174 -15.69 -3.61 34.68
CA LEU A 1174 -14.35 -3.04 34.74
C LEU A 1174 -14.17 -1.92 33.70
N PRO A 1175 -13.43 -0.83 34.04
CA PRO A 1175 -13.15 0.23 33.09
C PRO A 1175 -12.19 -0.25 31.99
N GLY A 1176 -12.18 0.46 30.86
CA GLY A 1176 -11.22 0.21 29.79
C GLY A 1176 -11.65 -0.90 28.82
N PRO A 1177 -10.75 -1.82 28.44
CA PRO A 1177 -10.98 -2.78 27.36
C PRO A 1177 -12.03 -3.84 27.69
N LEU A 1178 -12.69 -4.37 26.66
CA LEU A 1178 -13.54 -5.55 26.79
C LEU A 1178 -12.65 -6.78 26.96
N LEU A 1179 -12.77 -7.49 28.09
CA LEU A 1179 -11.98 -8.70 28.32
C LEU A 1179 -12.60 -9.90 27.62
N LEU A 1180 -11.77 -10.68 26.92
CA LEU A 1180 -12.14 -12.02 26.47
C LEU A 1180 -12.10 -12.96 27.68
N VAL A 1181 -13.28 -13.33 28.17
CA VAL A 1181 -13.47 -14.21 29.33
C VAL A 1181 -13.57 -15.67 28.90
N GLN A 1182 -12.78 -16.53 29.52
CA GLN A 1182 -12.93 -17.99 29.46
C GLN A 1182 -13.31 -18.51 30.84
N ALA A 1183 -14.25 -19.43 30.91
CA ALA A 1183 -14.69 -19.99 32.18
C ALA A 1183 -14.84 -21.50 32.09
N ALA A 1184 -14.47 -22.20 33.15
CA ALA A 1184 -14.58 -23.64 33.28
C ALA A 1184 -15.04 -23.98 34.70
N SER A 1185 -15.74 -25.10 34.87
CA SER A 1185 -15.97 -25.64 36.22
C SER A 1185 -14.76 -26.43 36.68
N SER A 1186 -14.54 -26.56 37.98
CA SER A 1186 -13.44 -27.37 38.52
C SER A 1186 -13.43 -28.80 37.96
N GLY A 1187 -14.62 -29.38 37.77
CA GLY A 1187 -14.76 -30.69 37.15
C GLY A 1187 -14.42 -30.72 35.65
N GLU A 1188 -14.63 -29.63 34.91
CA GLU A 1188 -14.18 -29.55 33.52
C GLU A 1188 -12.66 -29.40 33.44
N ILE A 1189 -12.05 -28.57 34.27
CA ILE A 1189 -10.59 -28.40 34.35
C ILE A 1189 -9.92 -29.77 34.57
N ALA A 1190 -10.46 -30.60 35.46
CA ALA A 1190 -9.94 -31.93 35.73
C ALA A 1190 -10.12 -32.94 34.58
N ARG A 1191 -11.09 -32.74 33.68
CA ARG A 1191 -11.44 -33.71 32.61
C ARG A 1191 -10.96 -33.30 31.22
N ASN A 1192 -10.83 -32.01 30.98
CA ASN A 1192 -10.54 -31.44 29.66
C ASN A 1192 -9.25 -30.60 29.74
N PRO A 1193 -8.13 -31.09 29.16
CA PRO A 1193 -6.89 -30.32 29.06
C PRO A 1193 -7.08 -28.95 28.38
N ASP A 1194 -8.06 -28.84 27.48
CA ASP A 1194 -8.39 -27.63 26.74
C ASP A 1194 -9.54 -26.83 27.38
N ALA A 1195 -9.82 -27.02 28.68
CA ALA A 1195 -10.84 -26.26 29.41
C ALA A 1195 -10.64 -24.73 29.26
N TYR A 1196 -9.38 -24.30 29.19
CA TYR A 1196 -8.99 -22.95 28.78
C TYR A 1196 -8.22 -23.02 27.47
N CYS A 1197 -8.80 -22.50 26.39
CA CYS A 1197 -8.22 -22.55 25.06
C CYS A 1197 -7.09 -21.50 24.95
N LEU A 1198 -5.89 -21.96 24.59
CA LEU A 1198 -4.70 -21.11 24.49
C LEU A 1198 -4.77 -20.11 23.34
N ASN A 1199 -5.54 -20.39 22.29
CA ASN A 1199 -5.75 -19.48 21.14
C ASN A 1199 -6.19 -18.08 21.58
N TRP A 1200 -6.96 -17.99 22.67
CA TRP A 1200 -7.50 -16.73 23.18
C TRP A 1200 -6.62 -16.07 24.26
N LEU A 1201 -5.47 -16.66 24.56
CA LEU A 1201 -4.47 -16.15 25.52
C LEU A 1201 -3.21 -15.60 24.83
N VAL A 1202 -3.13 -15.69 23.51
CA VAL A 1202 -2.16 -14.98 22.67
C VAL A 1202 -2.80 -13.77 21.97
N GLU A 1203 -1.96 -12.85 21.52
CA GLU A 1203 -2.33 -11.66 20.76
C GLU A 1203 -1.74 -11.75 19.35
N GLU A 1204 -2.61 -11.58 18.36
CA GLU A 1204 -2.21 -11.61 16.96
C GLU A 1204 -1.68 -10.22 16.55
N VAL A 1205 -0.50 -10.16 15.92
CA VAL A 1205 0.07 -8.92 15.37
C VAL A 1205 0.39 -9.14 13.90
N SER A 1206 -0.18 -8.29 13.04
CA SER A 1206 0.15 -8.23 11.62
C SER A 1206 1.12 -7.07 11.37
N ALA A 1207 2.20 -7.31 10.64
CA ALA A 1207 3.13 -6.26 10.23
C ALA A 1207 3.37 -6.30 8.71
N SER A 1208 2.98 -5.23 8.01
CA SER A 1208 3.15 -5.10 6.57
C SER A 1208 4.25 -4.09 6.23
N ILE A 1209 5.31 -4.57 5.60
CA ILE A 1209 6.52 -3.80 5.32
C ILE A 1209 6.63 -3.58 3.82
N ASN A 1210 6.61 -2.32 3.39
CA ASN A 1210 6.85 -1.97 1.99
C ASN A 1210 8.34 -2.12 1.66
N THR A 1211 8.73 -3.26 1.11
CA THR A 1211 10.10 -3.56 0.72
C THR A 1211 10.53 -2.84 -0.57
N ALA A 1212 9.61 -2.16 -1.25
CA ALA A 1212 9.91 -1.30 -2.41
C ALA A 1212 10.11 0.19 -2.05
N ALA A 1213 10.00 0.58 -0.77
CA ALA A 1213 10.07 1.98 -0.33
C ALA A 1213 11.40 2.70 -0.63
N ALA A 1214 12.48 1.94 -0.90
CA ALA A 1214 13.76 2.52 -1.30
C ALA A 1214 13.74 3.06 -2.75
N GLY A 1215 12.71 2.76 -3.55
CA GLY A 1215 12.60 3.16 -4.96
C GLY A 1215 12.62 1.99 -5.96
N GLY A 1216 12.60 0.74 -5.46
CA GLY A 1216 12.38 -0.47 -6.26
C GLY A 1216 12.56 -1.76 -5.44
N ASN A 1217 12.45 -2.91 -6.09
CA ASN A 1217 12.28 -4.21 -5.44
C ASN A 1217 13.48 -5.14 -5.67
N ALA A 1218 14.23 -5.40 -4.58
CA ALA A 1218 15.43 -6.25 -4.61
C ALA A 1218 15.15 -7.70 -5.07
N SER A 1219 14.03 -8.31 -4.68
CA SER A 1219 13.68 -9.68 -5.07
C SER A 1219 13.39 -9.77 -6.57
N LEU A 1220 12.78 -8.73 -7.14
CA LEU A 1220 12.47 -8.65 -8.57
C LEU A 1220 13.71 -8.36 -9.42
N MET A 1221 14.80 -7.79 -8.87
CA MET A 1221 16.07 -7.65 -9.60
C MET A 1221 16.67 -8.99 -10.06
N ALA A 1222 16.32 -10.10 -9.40
CA ALA A 1222 16.75 -11.45 -9.73
C ALA A 1222 15.78 -12.21 -10.66
N ILE A 1223 14.75 -11.52 -11.17
CA ILE A 1223 13.74 -12.05 -12.08
C ILE A 1223 13.84 -11.30 -13.41
N GLY A 1224 13.88 -12.03 -14.54
CA GLY A 1224 14.02 -11.44 -15.87
C GLY A 1224 13.82 -12.44 -16.98
#